data_AF-A0A4U8UKB5-F1
#
_entry.id   AF-A0A4U8UKB5-F1
#
_cell.length_a   1.000
_cell.length_b   1.000
_cell.length_c   1.000
_cell.angle_alpha   90.00
_cell.angle_beta   90.00
_cell.angle_gamma   90.00
#
_symmetry.space_group_name_H-M   'P 1'
#
loop_
_entity.id
_entity.type
_entity.pdbx_description
1 polymer ?
#
loop_
_entity_poly.entity_id
_entity_poly.type
_entity_poly.pdbx_seq_one_letter_code
_entity_poly.pdbx_strand_id
1 'polypeptide(L)'
;MLSPMWHPPPLVCQLPVSVNTKSGRIQGYESIFLAARVRSFLSVPFAEPPIEKNRFRPPKPKRGWNGTLETTTLSPACYQGRDNYNVTFWGSEMWNHNTPVSEDCLYMNIWAPADAKNLTVMVWLFGGGYYSGSPSLILYDGKALAAQANVVVININYRVGPFGYLYFDDDDAPGNVGMLDQQLALHWVRENAQFFGGNPARISLFGESAGAASIVAHLIAPGSRGIFKNGILQSGSLDNKWSLDTPQRALEKSREFADLLQCNRTTLKDTIQCLREQEPSALVAQIWNLNLNFLEFPFVIVSKDKNFFRDYDAFDALRQGLYRKDVNLMIGINHDEGNFWNIYNLPKYFDVSEHPKLSIEDFNDCVEKAFAAQPEVVRNSAKFVYLEEDLCKNNDGKSTFLAEQVNQMVGDYFFTCDSLWLADQMADGPGEVYIYYFDQKSSANPWPKWTGVMHGYEIEFVFGVPTYNTSVGYTTREKTFSNKIIQYWSSFATDGVPRLRKQSHSNQPVKTDAWPAYHPEKSNKWMYLQAGSHIRPMTATKKKECKMWRNARDIEYLKYGMCVLILTHNSFFSERQQLSGGDLQKSVYNDITNPVLSQFVDPCPPLVTLCNCLFVVFVISCHICPLSFSLPFARARKSSGK
;
A
#
# COMPACT_ATOMS: atom_id res chain seq x y z
N MET A 1 26.66 2.98 -13.53
CA MET A 1 26.56 3.62 -14.86
C MET A 1 25.12 3.50 -15.29
N LEU A 2 24.41 4.63 -15.49
CA LEU A 2 23.04 4.60 -16.02
C LEU A 2 23.06 3.95 -17.41
N SER A 3 22.13 3.02 -17.66
CA SER A 3 21.94 2.38 -18.96
C SER A 3 21.78 3.43 -20.07
N PRO A 4 22.23 3.18 -21.32
CA PRO A 4 22.11 4.12 -22.44
C PRO A 4 20.67 4.55 -22.79
N MET A 5 19.65 3.94 -22.16
CA MET A 5 18.23 4.13 -22.47
C MET A 5 17.59 5.38 -21.87
N TRP A 6 18.27 6.10 -20.97
CA TRP A 6 17.70 7.27 -20.29
C TRP A 6 18.70 8.43 -20.27
N HIS A 7 18.86 9.11 -21.42
CA HIS A 7 19.51 10.41 -21.44
C HIS A 7 18.52 11.49 -20.95
N PRO A 8 18.96 12.42 -20.09
CA PRO A 8 18.17 13.61 -19.79
C PRO A 8 17.91 14.37 -21.10
N PRO A 9 16.71 14.95 -21.29
CA PRO A 9 16.44 15.76 -22.47
C PRO A 9 17.47 16.89 -22.60
N PRO A 10 17.75 17.37 -23.83
CA PRO A 10 18.73 18.44 -24.06
C PRO A 10 18.43 19.68 -23.21
N LEU A 11 19.45 20.50 -22.92
CA LEU A 11 19.31 21.74 -22.14
C LEU A 11 18.16 22.59 -22.68
N VAL A 12 17.01 22.51 -22.01
CA VAL A 12 15.85 23.36 -22.27
C VAL A 12 16.12 24.69 -21.57
N CYS A 13 15.86 25.81 -22.24
CA CYS A 13 15.92 27.12 -21.62
C CYS A 13 15.01 27.13 -20.37
N GLN A 14 15.61 27.37 -19.21
CA GLN A 14 14.92 27.47 -17.92
C GLN A 14 14.87 28.93 -17.49
N LEU A 15 13.67 29.45 -17.29
CA LEU A 15 13.45 30.81 -16.81
C LEU A 15 13.10 30.78 -15.32
N PRO A 16 13.81 31.51 -14.44
CA PRO A 16 13.51 31.50 -13.02
C PRO A 16 12.10 32.05 -12.73
N VAL A 17 11.35 31.39 -11.85
CA VAL A 17 10.01 31.84 -11.41
C VAL A 17 9.91 31.75 -9.90
N SER A 18 9.52 32.84 -9.25
CA SER A 18 9.28 32.87 -7.80
C SER A 18 7.79 32.75 -7.46
N VAL A 19 7.50 32.09 -6.34
CA VAL A 19 6.17 32.00 -5.73
C VAL A 19 6.29 32.28 -4.23
N ASN A 20 5.36 33.06 -3.68
CA ASN A 20 5.26 33.28 -2.23
C ASN A 20 4.29 32.25 -1.64
N THR A 21 4.82 31.29 -0.87
CA THR A 21 4.01 30.38 -0.07
C THR A 21 3.71 31.01 1.29
N LYS A 22 2.90 30.36 2.14
CA LYS A 22 2.71 30.81 3.52
C LYS A 22 3.98 30.73 4.37
N SER A 23 4.89 29.81 4.06
CA SER A 23 6.13 29.60 4.82
C SER A 23 7.27 30.50 4.34
N GLY A 24 7.20 31.02 3.12
CA GLY A 24 8.26 31.86 2.57
C GLY A 24 8.28 31.86 1.05
N ARG A 25 9.18 32.65 0.47
CA ARG A 25 9.37 32.73 -0.98
C ARG A 25 10.22 31.56 -1.46
N ILE A 26 9.78 30.92 -2.54
CA ILE A 26 10.53 29.89 -3.26
C ILE A 26 10.78 30.32 -4.70
N GLN A 27 11.81 29.75 -5.33
CA GLN A 27 12.16 29.99 -6.72
C GLN A 27 12.41 28.67 -7.44
N GLY A 28 11.49 28.32 -8.34
CA GLY A 28 11.63 27.24 -9.29
C GLY A 28 12.01 27.77 -10.67
N TYR A 29 11.64 27.04 -11.71
CA TYR A 29 11.85 27.44 -13.09
C TYR A 29 10.67 27.11 -13.99
N GLU A 30 10.50 27.87 -15.06
CA GLU A 30 9.62 27.59 -16.19
C GLU A 30 10.43 27.03 -17.35
N SER A 31 9.90 26.01 -18.02
CA SER A 31 10.52 25.38 -19.19
C SER A 31 9.46 24.95 -20.21
N ILE A 32 9.88 24.72 -21.46
CA ILE A 32 9.00 24.14 -22.47
C ILE A 32 9.09 22.62 -22.41
N PHE A 33 7.95 21.96 -22.24
CA PHE A 33 7.83 20.51 -22.25
C PHE A 33 6.61 20.11 -23.08
N LEU A 34 6.79 19.22 -24.06
CA LEU A 34 5.74 18.80 -25.01
C LEU A 34 4.96 19.99 -25.62
N ALA A 35 5.70 21.02 -26.06
CA ALA A 35 5.18 22.27 -26.61
C ALA A 35 4.30 23.11 -25.66
N ALA A 36 4.28 22.80 -24.36
CA ALA A 36 3.62 23.59 -23.32
C ALA A 36 4.64 24.22 -22.36
N ARG A 37 4.28 25.35 -21.74
CA ARG A 37 5.07 25.97 -20.67
C ARG A 37 4.70 25.34 -19.33
N VAL A 38 5.68 24.76 -18.65
CA VAL A 38 5.50 24.12 -17.34
C VAL A 38 6.44 24.76 -16.33
N ARG A 39 5.88 25.13 -15.18
CA ARG A 39 6.61 25.58 -13.99
C ARG A 39 6.89 24.40 -13.08
N SER A 40 8.14 24.26 -12.68
CA SER A 40 8.64 23.20 -11.81
C SER A 40 9.22 23.81 -10.54
N PHE A 41 8.76 23.35 -9.38
CA PHE A 41 9.32 23.65 -8.07
C PHE A 41 9.71 22.32 -7.42
N LEU A 42 11.00 22.05 -7.34
CA LEU A 42 11.55 20.77 -6.91
C LEU A 42 12.19 20.93 -5.53
N SER A 43 12.06 19.93 -4.65
CA SER A 43 12.51 19.99 -3.25
C SER A 43 11.87 21.10 -2.41
N VAL A 44 10.55 21.29 -2.48
CA VAL A 44 9.84 22.23 -1.61
C VAL A 44 9.66 21.59 -0.21
N PRO A 45 10.22 22.17 0.88
CA PRO A 45 10.14 21.56 2.21
C PRO A 45 8.75 21.77 2.83
N PHE A 46 8.18 20.71 3.40
CA PHE A 46 6.90 20.79 4.14
C PHE A 46 7.04 20.50 5.63
N ALA A 47 8.15 19.88 6.06
CA ALA A 47 8.43 19.57 7.45
C ALA A 47 9.88 19.94 7.84
N GLU A 48 10.13 20.06 9.14
CA GLU A 48 11.49 20.08 9.66
C GLU A 48 12.20 18.73 9.44
N PRO A 49 13.54 18.73 9.26
CA PRO A 49 14.30 17.50 9.10
C PRO A 49 14.09 16.53 10.28
N PRO A 50 13.69 15.28 10.03
CA PRO A 50 13.42 14.27 11.07
C PRO A 50 14.70 13.58 11.57
N ILE A 51 15.77 14.35 11.78
CA ILE A 51 17.10 13.87 12.18
C ILE A 51 17.28 13.89 13.70
N GLU A 52 18.33 13.21 14.18
CA GLU A 52 18.74 13.19 15.58
C GLU A 52 17.56 12.83 16.52
N LYS A 53 17.23 13.69 17.49
CA LYS A 53 16.11 13.52 18.42
C LYS A 53 14.73 13.47 17.75
N ASN A 54 14.60 13.88 16.49
CA ASN A 54 13.34 13.79 15.75
C ASN A 54 13.24 12.47 14.95
N ARG A 55 14.30 11.66 14.88
CA ARG A 55 14.22 10.32 14.29
C ARG A 55 13.17 9.49 15.02
N PHE A 56 12.34 8.79 14.24
CA PHE A 56 11.15 8.01 14.63
C PHE A 56 9.97 8.81 15.20
N ARG A 57 10.12 10.12 15.43
CA ARG A 57 9.05 10.96 15.99
C ARG A 57 8.12 11.52 14.90
N PRO A 58 6.88 11.92 15.26
CA PRO A 58 6.00 12.66 14.39
C PRO A 58 6.68 13.89 13.74
N PRO A 59 6.39 14.18 12.46
CA PRO A 59 6.99 15.33 11.78
C PRO A 59 6.49 16.65 12.37
N LYS A 60 7.32 17.69 12.26
CA LYS A 60 6.95 19.05 12.64
C LYS A 60 6.83 19.91 11.39
N PRO A 61 5.81 20.77 11.28
CA PRO A 61 5.67 21.70 10.16
C PRO A 61 6.95 22.52 9.95
N LYS A 62 7.34 22.72 8.69
CA LYS A 62 8.50 23.56 8.36
C LYS A 62 8.27 24.99 8.86
N ARG A 63 9.20 25.51 9.66
CA ARG A 63 9.19 26.92 10.07
C ARG A 63 9.36 27.81 8.86
N GLY A 64 8.72 28.97 8.91
CA GLY A 64 8.90 29.97 7.87
C GLY A 64 10.35 30.46 7.78
N TRP A 65 10.75 30.87 6.59
CA TRP A 65 12.10 31.38 6.31
C TRP A 65 12.05 32.78 5.69
N ASN A 66 13.14 33.52 5.91
CA ASN A 66 13.38 34.80 5.25
C ASN A 66 14.18 34.59 3.96
N GLY A 67 13.96 35.45 2.97
CA GLY A 67 14.63 35.35 1.66
C GLY A 67 13.93 34.37 0.71
N THR A 68 14.66 33.96 -0.33
CA THR A 68 14.15 33.08 -1.37
C THR A 68 14.87 31.74 -1.30
N LEU A 69 14.11 30.65 -1.17
CA LEU A 69 14.64 29.30 -1.23
C LEU A 69 14.65 28.82 -2.69
N GLU A 70 15.80 28.37 -3.18
CA GLU A 70 15.89 27.76 -4.51
C GLU A 70 15.33 26.34 -4.49
N THR A 71 14.38 26.07 -5.38
CA THR A 71 13.64 24.80 -5.48
C THR A 71 13.74 24.29 -6.93
N THR A 72 14.97 24.01 -7.38
CA THR A 72 15.31 23.67 -8.77
C THR A 72 15.92 22.27 -8.91
N THR A 73 16.25 21.61 -7.81
CA THR A 73 16.85 20.27 -7.75
C THR A 73 15.86 19.25 -7.18
N LEU A 74 15.89 18.01 -7.68
CA LEU A 74 15.02 16.94 -7.18
C LEU A 74 15.34 16.60 -5.72
N SER A 75 14.29 16.23 -4.98
CA SER A 75 14.41 15.91 -3.56
C SER A 75 15.28 14.68 -3.32
N PRO A 76 16.13 14.71 -2.27
CA PRO A 76 16.76 13.49 -1.75
C PRO A 76 15.69 12.44 -1.47
N ALA A 77 15.98 11.18 -1.76
CA ALA A 77 15.13 10.08 -1.34
C ALA A 77 15.24 9.92 0.19
N CYS A 78 14.16 9.52 0.84
CA CYS A 78 14.24 9.13 2.25
C CYS A 78 15.19 7.94 2.42
N TYR A 79 15.87 7.89 3.56
CA TYR A 79 16.86 6.85 3.83
C TYR A 79 16.24 5.46 3.71
N GLN A 80 16.79 4.64 2.80
CA GLN A 80 16.25 3.35 2.41
C GLN A 80 17.35 2.46 1.82
N GLY A 81 17.03 1.17 1.68
CA GLY A 81 17.91 0.21 1.03
C GLY A 81 17.88 0.34 -0.48
N ARG A 82 18.85 -0.30 -1.13
CA ARG A 82 18.88 -0.46 -2.58
C ARG A 82 18.56 -1.91 -2.92
N ASP A 83 17.67 -2.12 -3.88
CA ASP A 83 17.48 -3.44 -4.48
C ASP A 83 18.72 -3.81 -5.29
N ASN A 84 19.34 -4.92 -4.89
CA ASN A 84 20.54 -5.47 -5.50
C ASN A 84 20.27 -6.78 -6.27
N TYR A 85 19.01 -7.15 -6.53
CA TYR A 85 18.64 -8.33 -7.32
C TYR A 85 19.47 -8.42 -8.61
N ASN A 86 19.49 -7.33 -9.39
CA ASN A 86 20.42 -7.18 -10.50
C ASN A 86 20.72 -5.70 -10.78
N VAL A 87 21.91 -5.26 -10.38
CA VAL A 87 22.33 -3.84 -10.48
C VAL A 87 22.58 -3.34 -11.91
N THR A 88 22.62 -4.25 -12.89
CA THR A 88 22.78 -3.90 -14.31
C THR A 88 21.47 -3.96 -15.09
N PHE A 89 20.43 -4.53 -14.48
CA PHE A 89 19.13 -4.74 -15.11
C PHE A 89 18.20 -3.55 -14.86
N TRP A 90 17.77 -2.88 -15.93
CA TRP A 90 16.89 -1.71 -15.83
C TRP A 90 15.54 -2.02 -15.17
N GLY A 91 15.02 -3.23 -15.33
CA GLY A 91 13.70 -3.61 -14.79
C GLY A 91 13.58 -3.57 -13.28
N SER A 92 14.67 -3.84 -12.56
CA SER A 92 14.80 -3.63 -11.11
C SER A 92 15.34 -2.24 -10.80
N GLU A 93 16.32 -1.76 -11.56
CA GLU A 93 16.99 -0.48 -11.27
C GLU A 93 16.08 0.75 -11.40
N MET A 94 15.06 0.70 -12.26
CA MET A 94 14.13 1.83 -12.43
C MET A 94 13.37 2.21 -11.15
N TRP A 95 13.26 1.29 -10.20
CA TRP A 95 12.58 1.48 -8.92
C TRP A 95 13.53 1.91 -7.80
N ASN A 96 14.84 1.76 -8.00
CA ASN A 96 15.83 2.26 -7.06
C ASN A 96 15.88 3.79 -7.08
N HIS A 97 16.16 4.39 -5.92
CA HIS A 97 16.36 5.83 -5.81
C HIS A 97 17.45 6.32 -6.79
N ASN A 98 17.13 7.40 -7.52
CA ASN A 98 18.01 8.07 -8.49
C ASN A 98 18.58 9.39 -7.95
N THR A 99 18.28 9.74 -6.70
CA THR A 99 18.82 10.88 -5.96
C THR A 99 19.59 10.38 -4.73
N PRO A 100 20.44 11.22 -4.10
CA PRO A 100 21.05 10.88 -2.82
C PRO A 100 20.01 10.50 -1.77
N VAL A 101 20.34 9.52 -0.92
CA VAL A 101 19.52 9.17 0.25
C VAL A 101 19.89 10.07 1.42
N SER A 102 18.88 10.52 2.16
CA SER A 102 19.04 11.38 3.34
C SER A 102 17.91 11.15 4.33
N GLU A 103 18.16 11.35 5.62
CA GLU A 103 17.08 11.46 6.60
C GLU A 103 16.38 12.82 6.52
N ASP A 104 17.10 13.87 6.10
CA ASP A 104 16.47 15.12 5.68
C ASP A 104 15.88 14.93 4.27
N CYS A 105 14.66 14.39 4.24
CA CYS A 105 13.97 14.02 3.01
C CYS A 105 12.54 14.54 2.88
N LEU A 106 11.99 15.27 3.86
CA LEU A 106 10.58 15.68 3.89
C LEU A 106 10.28 16.89 2.98
N TYR A 107 10.34 16.62 1.68
CA TYR A 107 10.18 17.55 0.57
C TYR A 107 9.11 17.08 -0.42
N MET A 108 8.64 17.97 -1.29
CA MET A 108 7.78 17.63 -2.42
C MET A 108 8.25 18.27 -3.72
N ASN A 109 7.85 17.67 -4.84
CA ASN A 109 8.05 18.22 -6.18
C ASN A 109 6.70 18.64 -6.76
N ILE A 110 6.64 19.81 -7.39
CA ILE A 110 5.41 20.44 -7.91
C ILE A 110 5.61 20.80 -9.37
N TRP A 111 4.68 20.39 -10.22
CA TRP A 111 4.60 20.75 -11.63
C TRP A 111 3.23 21.36 -11.95
N ALA A 112 3.23 22.51 -12.63
CA ALA A 112 2.01 23.20 -13.03
C ALA A 112 2.17 23.85 -14.41
N PRO A 113 1.13 23.88 -15.25
CA PRO A 113 1.10 24.75 -16.42
C PRO A 113 1.40 26.20 -16.03
N ALA A 114 2.14 26.94 -16.86
CA ALA A 114 2.55 28.31 -16.54
C ALA A 114 1.36 29.29 -16.37
N ASP A 115 0.24 29.00 -17.04
CA ASP A 115 -1.03 29.73 -16.99
C ASP A 115 -2.05 29.08 -16.04
N ALA A 116 -1.61 28.19 -15.15
CA ALA A 116 -2.46 27.49 -14.20
C ALA A 116 -3.32 28.47 -13.38
N LYS A 117 -4.64 28.24 -13.39
CA LYS A 117 -5.61 28.99 -12.60
C LYS A 117 -6.75 28.07 -12.15
N ASN A 118 -6.91 27.95 -10.84
CA ASN A 118 -8.00 27.19 -10.22
C ASN A 118 -8.10 25.72 -10.71
N LEU A 119 -6.94 25.09 -10.97
CA LEU A 119 -6.85 23.73 -11.51
C LEU A 119 -7.03 22.65 -10.43
N THR A 120 -7.44 21.46 -10.84
CA THR A 120 -7.37 20.26 -9.98
C THR A 120 -5.93 20.01 -9.55
N VAL A 121 -5.73 19.60 -8.29
CA VAL A 121 -4.43 19.20 -7.74
C VAL A 121 -4.43 17.69 -7.59
N MET A 122 -3.53 17.02 -8.30
CA MET A 122 -3.30 15.57 -8.19
C MET A 122 -2.05 15.34 -7.34
N VAL A 123 -2.21 14.66 -6.20
CA VAL A 123 -1.11 14.35 -5.28
C VAL A 123 -0.75 12.87 -5.39
N TRP A 124 0.47 12.59 -5.83
CA TRP A 124 1.04 11.26 -5.97
C TRP A 124 1.61 10.76 -4.65
N LEU A 125 1.16 9.57 -4.22
CA LEU A 125 1.75 8.77 -3.16
C LEU A 125 2.45 7.57 -3.80
N PHE A 126 3.77 7.51 -3.73
CA PHE A 126 4.54 6.42 -4.36
C PHE A 126 4.34 5.08 -3.65
N GLY A 127 4.62 3.97 -4.34
CA GLY A 127 4.67 2.61 -3.77
C GLY A 127 6.08 2.19 -3.32
N GLY A 128 6.24 0.93 -2.91
CA GLY A 128 7.55 0.39 -2.47
C GLY A 128 7.51 -0.37 -1.15
N GLY A 129 6.37 -1.01 -0.84
CA GLY A 129 6.20 -1.87 0.35
C GLY A 129 6.45 -1.17 1.69
N TYR A 130 6.32 0.17 1.72
CA TYR A 130 6.68 1.03 2.85
C TYR A 130 8.15 1.00 3.29
N TYR A 131 9.05 0.27 2.60
CA TYR A 131 10.50 0.21 2.90
C TYR A 131 11.38 0.95 1.89
N SER A 132 10.82 1.30 0.73
CA SER A 132 11.51 1.97 -0.38
C SER A 132 10.57 2.90 -1.15
N GLY A 133 11.12 3.64 -2.12
CA GLY A 133 10.40 4.55 -3.00
C GLY A 133 10.87 5.99 -2.88
N SER A 134 10.61 6.78 -3.92
CA SER A 134 10.95 8.21 -3.96
C SER A 134 10.05 8.95 -4.97
N PRO A 135 9.60 10.18 -4.68
CA PRO A 135 8.86 11.02 -5.61
C PRO A 135 9.75 11.54 -6.75
N SER A 136 11.08 11.36 -6.63
CA SER A 136 12.09 11.82 -7.60
C SER A 136 12.43 10.77 -8.67
N LEU A 137 11.85 9.57 -8.61
CA LEU A 137 12.05 8.57 -9.66
C LEU A 137 11.67 9.15 -11.02
N ILE A 138 12.44 8.79 -12.05
CA ILE A 138 12.28 9.32 -13.41
C ILE A 138 10.88 9.01 -13.96
N LEU A 139 10.30 7.87 -13.56
CA LEU A 139 8.95 7.45 -13.94
C LEU A 139 7.85 8.39 -13.42
N TYR A 140 8.12 9.14 -12.34
CA TYR A 140 7.14 10.01 -11.71
C TYR A 140 7.29 11.49 -12.09
N ASP A 141 8.03 11.81 -13.16
CA ASP A 141 8.14 13.18 -13.66
C ASP A 141 6.76 13.71 -14.07
N GLY A 142 6.20 14.60 -13.25
CA GLY A 142 4.83 15.09 -13.40
C GLY A 142 4.62 16.06 -14.56
N LYS A 143 5.65 16.46 -15.32
CA LYS A 143 5.51 17.46 -16.40
C LYS A 143 4.52 17.03 -17.49
N ALA A 144 4.57 15.78 -17.93
CA ALA A 144 3.69 15.30 -19.00
C ALA A 144 2.23 15.31 -18.56
N LEU A 145 1.97 14.80 -17.36
CA LEU A 145 0.64 14.81 -16.76
C LEU A 145 0.14 16.25 -16.55
N ALA A 146 0.95 17.14 -15.98
CA ALA A 146 0.60 18.55 -15.78
C ALA A 146 0.24 19.26 -17.10
N ALA A 147 1.09 19.10 -18.12
CA ALA A 147 0.92 19.75 -19.43
C ALA A 147 -0.27 19.20 -20.23
N GLN A 148 -0.43 17.88 -20.31
CA GLN A 148 -1.45 17.25 -21.15
C GLN A 148 -2.85 17.29 -20.51
N ALA A 149 -2.92 17.10 -19.19
CA ALA A 149 -4.20 17.10 -18.49
C ALA A 149 -4.66 18.49 -18.02
N ASN A 150 -3.77 19.49 -18.02
CA ASN A 150 -4.02 20.82 -17.45
C ASN A 150 -4.40 20.73 -15.95
N VAL A 151 -3.50 20.13 -15.16
CA VAL A 151 -3.63 19.93 -13.70
C VAL A 151 -2.34 20.33 -12.99
N VAL A 152 -2.41 20.59 -11.69
CA VAL A 152 -1.21 20.69 -10.84
C VAL A 152 -0.87 19.29 -10.33
N VAL A 153 0.36 18.84 -10.56
CA VAL A 153 0.85 17.54 -10.09
C VAL A 153 1.83 17.76 -8.94
N ILE A 154 1.65 17.05 -7.84
CA ILE A 154 2.52 17.12 -6.66
C ILE A 154 2.89 15.71 -6.25
N ASN A 155 4.18 15.43 -6.11
CA ASN A 155 4.64 14.16 -5.54
C ASN A 155 5.33 14.45 -4.20
N ILE A 156 4.99 13.70 -3.16
CA ILE A 156 5.48 13.96 -1.80
C ILE A 156 6.46 12.87 -1.34
N ASN A 157 7.51 13.24 -0.62
CA ASN A 157 8.29 12.30 0.17
C ASN A 157 7.58 11.97 1.48
N TYR A 158 7.78 10.76 1.97
CA TYR A 158 7.46 10.35 3.32
C TYR A 158 8.48 9.30 3.80
N ARG A 159 8.75 9.24 5.10
CA ARG A 159 9.72 8.28 5.64
C ARG A 159 9.25 6.84 5.43
N VAL A 160 10.20 5.97 5.11
CA VAL A 160 10.01 4.54 4.85
C VAL A 160 10.84 3.69 5.82
N GLY A 161 10.56 2.38 5.86
CA GLY A 161 11.23 1.40 6.70
C GLY A 161 11.13 1.74 8.19
N PRO A 162 12.17 1.46 9.00
CA PRO A 162 12.14 1.76 10.42
C PRO A 162 12.03 3.27 10.70
N PHE A 163 12.46 4.15 9.79
CA PHE A 163 12.36 5.60 9.98
C PHE A 163 10.90 6.10 9.95
N GLY A 164 10.03 5.41 9.21
CA GLY A 164 8.61 5.76 9.05
C GLY A 164 7.65 4.94 9.91
N TYR A 165 8.03 3.72 10.27
CA TYR A 165 7.08 2.71 10.74
C TYR A 165 7.56 1.88 11.96
N LEU A 166 8.69 2.23 12.58
CA LEU A 166 9.13 1.60 13.83
C LEU A 166 8.10 1.84 14.95
N TYR A 167 7.76 0.77 15.69
CA TYR A 167 6.67 0.79 16.67
C TYR A 167 7.05 0.16 18.01
N PHE A 168 6.98 0.97 19.07
CA PHE A 168 7.17 0.52 20.46
C PHE A 168 6.00 0.88 21.38
N ASP A 169 4.87 1.37 20.84
CA ASP A 169 3.75 1.97 21.61
C ASP A 169 4.21 3.10 22.56
N ASP A 170 5.22 3.87 22.13
CA ASP A 170 5.83 4.96 22.87
C ASP A 170 5.84 6.24 22.03
N ASP A 171 5.73 7.41 22.65
CA ASP A 171 5.68 8.70 21.95
C ASP A 171 6.95 8.98 21.11
N ASP A 172 8.08 8.36 21.46
CA ASP A 172 9.33 8.48 20.73
C ASP A 172 9.48 7.52 19.54
N ALA A 173 8.64 6.48 19.46
CA ALA A 173 8.54 5.55 18.35
C ALA A 173 7.10 4.99 18.25
N PRO A 174 6.11 5.84 17.88
CA PRO A 174 4.70 5.49 17.98
C PRO A 174 4.17 4.67 16.80
N GLY A 175 5.01 4.32 15.82
CA GLY A 175 4.58 3.83 14.51
C GLY A 175 3.92 4.92 13.66
N ASN A 176 3.64 4.59 12.40
CA ASN A 176 2.88 5.41 11.45
C ASN A 176 3.39 6.86 11.23
N VAL A 177 4.65 7.18 11.55
CA VAL A 177 5.16 8.54 11.35
C VAL A 177 5.37 8.87 9.87
N GLY A 178 5.58 7.86 9.01
CA GLY A 178 5.49 8.01 7.55
C GLY A 178 4.09 8.43 7.08
N MET A 179 3.03 7.94 7.73
CA MET A 179 1.65 8.37 7.44
C MET A 179 1.38 9.80 7.94
N LEU A 180 1.99 10.20 9.05
CA LEU A 180 1.95 11.57 9.54
C LEU A 180 2.73 12.52 8.61
N ASP A 181 3.82 12.07 7.98
CA ASP A 181 4.53 12.83 6.96
C ASP A 181 3.60 13.12 5.76
N GLN A 182 2.91 12.10 5.27
CA GLN A 182 1.91 12.25 4.20
C GLN A 182 0.80 13.21 4.61
N GLN A 183 0.22 13.03 5.81
CA GLN A 183 -0.85 13.90 6.31
C GLN A 183 -0.41 15.36 6.44
N LEU A 184 0.80 15.62 6.93
CA LEU A 184 1.35 16.97 7.04
C LEU A 184 1.58 17.60 5.66
N ALA A 185 2.11 16.83 4.70
CA ALA A 185 2.27 17.29 3.32
C ALA A 185 0.93 17.64 2.67
N LEU A 186 -0.11 16.83 2.90
CA LEU A 186 -1.46 17.08 2.40
C LEU A 186 -2.08 18.36 2.98
N HIS A 187 -1.88 18.65 4.27
CA HIS A 187 -2.27 19.93 4.86
C HIS A 187 -1.49 21.09 4.24
N TRP A 188 -0.18 20.93 4.04
CA TRP A 188 0.64 21.93 3.34
C TRP A 188 0.12 22.22 1.93
N VAL A 189 -0.23 21.18 1.16
CA VAL A 189 -0.80 21.31 -0.19
C VAL A 189 -2.12 22.08 -0.13
N ARG A 190 -3.02 21.72 0.79
CA ARG A 190 -4.30 22.43 0.97
C ARG A 190 -4.11 23.91 1.27
N GLU A 191 -3.06 24.27 2.00
CA GLU A 191 -2.80 25.65 2.38
C GLU A 191 -2.08 26.48 1.30
N ASN A 192 -1.36 25.84 0.39
CA ASN A 192 -0.44 26.53 -0.53
C ASN A 192 -0.73 26.30 -2.03
N ALA A 193 -1.55 25.31 -2.40
CA ALA A 193 -1.79 24.96 -3.80
C ALA A 193 -2.26 26.14 -4.67
N GLN A 194 -3.02 27.07 -4.11
CA GLN A 194 -3.49 28.27 -4.80
C GLN A 194 -2.37 29.15 -5.35
N PHE A 195 -1.20 29.18 -4.70
CA PHE A 195 -0.06 29.97 -5.16
C PHE A 195 0.61 29.37 -6.40
N PHE A 196 0.31 28.11 -6.71
CA PHE A 196 0.74 27.38 -7.91
C PHE A 196 -0.36 27.28 -8.97
N GLY A 197 -1.49 27.98 -8.77
CA GLY A 197 -2.65 27.90 -9.66
C GLY A 197 -3.58 26.71 -9.42
N GLY A 198 -3.35 25.92 -8.37
CA GLY A 198 -4.21 24.82 -7.96
C GLY A 198 -5.42 25.28 -7.11
N ASN A 199 -6.47 24.46 -7.06
CA ASN A 199 -7.64 24.69 -6.25
C ASN A 199 -7.59 23.80 -4.99
N PRO A 200 -7.47 24.38 -3.78
CA PRO A 200 -7.37 23.61 -2.54
C PRO A 200 -8.66 22.84 -2.17
N ALA A 201 -9.78 23.11 -2.83
CA ALA A 201 -11.02 22.34 -2.70
C ALA A 201 -11.12 21.18 -3.71
N ARG A 202 -10.16 21.04 -4.63
CA ARG A 202 -10.14 20.00 -5.69
C ARG A 202 -8.82 19.23 -5.65
N ILE A 203 -8.52 18.67 -4.49
CA ILE A 203 -7.39 17.78 -4.28
C ILE A 203 -7.87 16.34 -4.53
N SER A 204 -7.14 15.62 -5.38
CA SER A 204 -7.30 14.19 -5.64
C SER A 204 -6.02 13.48 -5.25
N LEU A 205 -6.14 12.34 -4.57
CA LEU A 205 -5.00 11.47 -4.31
C LEU A 205 -4.93 10.40 -5.39
N PHE A 206 -3.72 10.04 -5.79
CA PHE A 206 -3.48 8.86 -6.61
C PHE A 206 -2.19 8.20 -6.18
N GLY A 207 -2.15 6.89 -6.18
CA GLY A 207 -1.01 6.14 -5.69
C GLY A 207 -1.06 4.71 -6.17
N GLU A 208 0.10 4.06 -6.14
CA GLU A 208 0.26 2.67 -6.56
C GLU A 208 0.84 1.85 -5.41
N SER A 209 0.44 0.57 -5.31
CA SER A 209 0.93 -0.37 -4.29
C SER A 209 0.74 0.21 -2.87
N ALA A 210 1.82 0.32 -2.08
CA ALA A 210 1.80 0.93 -0.75
C ALA A 210 1.25 2.38 -0.75
N GLY A 211 1.41 3.12 -1.84
CA GLY A 211 0.81 4.44 -2.03
C GLY A 211 -0.71 4.38 -2.18
N ALA A 212 -1.24 3.37 -2.88
CA ALA A 212 -2.68 3.12 -2.97
C ALA A 212 -3.27 2.71 -1.60
N ALA A 213 -2.59 1.80 -0.89
CA ALA A 213 -2.96 1.42 0.47
C ALA A 213 -2.94 2.61 1.45
N SER A 214 -1.99 3.54 1.27
CA SER A 214 -1.93 4.80 2.03
C SER A 214 -3.19 5.67 1.84
N ILE A 215 -3.76 5.71 0.63
CA ILE A 215 -5.02 6.44 0.37
C ILE A 215 -6.16 5.86 1.21
N VAL A 216 -6.25 4.53 1.30
CA VAL A 216 -7.26 3.85 2.13
C VAL A 216 -7.06 4.18 3.62
N ALA A 217 -5.81 4.21 4.09
CA ALA A 217 -5.50 4.64 5.44
C ALA A 217 -5.95 6.09 5.71
N HIS A 218 -5.81 6.99 4.74
CA HIS A 218 -6.34 8.35 4.81
C HIS A 218 -7.88 8.43 4.79
N LEU A 219 -8.61 7.42 4.30
CA LEU A 219 -10.08 7.35 4.43
C LEU A 219 -10.52 7.10 5.87
N ILE A 220 -9.71 6.39 6.66
CA ILE A 220 -9.97 6.07 8.07
C ILE A 220 -9.52 7.23 8.97
N ALA A 221 -8.30 7.72 8.76
CA ALA A 221 -7.63 8.67 9.64
C ALA A 221 -8.41 10.00 9.82
N PRO A 222 -8.81 10.37 11.05
CA PRO A 222 -9.58 11.58 11.31
C PRO A 222 -8.89 12.87 10.84
N GLY A 223 -7.56 12.94 10.96
CA GLY A 223 -6.76 14.10 10.54
C GLY A 223 -6.71 14.35 9.04
N SER A 224 -7.18 13.40 8.23
CA SER A 224 -7.21 13.49 6.76
C SER A 224 -8.60 13.86 6.22
N ARG A 225 -9.62 13.94 7.09
CA ARG A 225 -11.02 14.15 6.68
C ARG A 225 -11.19 15.48 5.96
N GLY A 226 -11.77 15.40 4.76
CA GLY A 226 -12.16 16.56 3.97
C GLY A 226 -11.01 17.23 3.21
N ILE A 227 -9.82 16.61 3.17
CA ILE A 227 -8.69 17.07 2.36
C ILE A 227 -8.92 16.78 0.87
N PHE A 228 -9.40 15.58 0.54
CA PHE A 228 -9.60 15.12 -0.84
C PHE A 228 -11.00 14.54 -1.03
N LYS A 229 -11.45 14.49 -2.29
CA LYS A 229 -12.78 13.96 -2.68
C LYS A 229 -12.71 12.80 -3.67
N ASN A 230 -11.59 12.65 -4.39
CA ASN A 230 -11.35 11.60 -5.36
C ASN A 230 -10.04 10.88 -5.02
N GLY A 231 -10.03 9.55 -5.10
CA GLY A 231 -8.86 8.69 -4.85
C GLY A 231 -8.67 7.66 -5.97
N ILE A 232 -7.46 7.54 -6.51
CA ILE A 232 -7.11 6.52 -7.50
C ILE A 232 -6.15 5.53 -6.85
N LEU A 233 -6.58 4.28 -6.71
CA LEU A 233 -5.88 3.21 -6.03
C LEU A 233 -5.41 2.20 -7.08
N GLN A 234 -4.13 2.23 -7.40
CA GLN A 234 -3.56 1.32 -8.39
C GLN A 234 -2.90 0.14 -7.67
N SER A 235 -3.43 -1.07 -7.85
CA SER A 235 -2.81 -2.30 -7.34
C SER A 235 -2.53 -2.28 -5.83
N GLY A 236 -3.45 -1.73 -5.03
CA GLY A 236 -3.27 -1.72 -3.58
C GLY A 236 -4.46 -1.20 -2.77
N SER A 237 -4.60 -1.75 -1.57
CA SER A 237 -5.61 -1.48 -0.56
C SER A 237 -5.01 -1.73 0.83
N LEU A 238 -5.50 -1.04 1.87
CA LEU A 238 -5.00 -1.26 3.23
C LEU A 238 -5.38 -2.65 3.80
N ASP A 239 -6.38 -3.32 3.23
CA ASP A 239 -6.72 -4.69 3.66
C ASP A 239 -5.76 -5.74 3.08
N ASN A 240 -4.90 -5.38 2.12
CA ASN A 240 -3.90 -6.29 1.57
C ASN A 240 -2.98 -6.81 2.68
N LYS A 241 -2.72 -8.12 2.69
CA LYS A 241 -1.98 -8.81 3.76
C LYS A 241 -0.62 -8.19 4.10
N TRP A 242 0.07 -7.63 3.11
CA TRP A 242 1.40 -7.05 3.27
C TRP A 242 1.37 -5.60 3.80
N SER A 243 0.21 -4.96 3.86
CA SER A 243 0.12 -3.50 4.00
C SER A 243 -0.12 -3.00 5.43
N LEU A 244 -0.51 -3.88 6.34
CA LEU A 244 -0.98 -3.55 7.69
C LEU A 244 -0.54 -4.62 8.70
N ASP A 245 0.18 -4.19 9.74
CA ASP A 245 0.50 -5.02 10.90
C ASP A 245 -0.44 -4.71 12.07
N THR A 246 -0.74 -5.73 12.87
CA THR A 246 -1.35 -5.51 14.18
C THR A 246 -0.31 -4.89 15.14
N PRO A 247 -0.72 -4.17 16.20
CA PRO A 247 0.21 -3.63 17.19
C PRO A 247 1.14 -4.69 17.79
N GLN A 248 0.63 -5.91 17.99
CA GLN A 248 1.42 -7.03 18.48
C GLN A 248 2.52 -7.41 17.49
N ARG A 249 2.18 -7.65 16.21
CA ARG A 249 3.15 -8.05 15.19
C ARG A 249 4.21 -6.97 14.95
N ALA A 250 3.80 -5.70 14.93
CA ALA A 250 4.72 -4.56 14.78
C ALA A 250 5.70 -4.45 15.97
N LEU A 251 5.23 -4.71 17.19
CA LEU A 251 6.07 -4.71 18.39
C LEU A 251 7.04 -5.90 18.42
N GLU A 252 6.60 -7.09 17.99
CA GLU A 252 7.46 -8.27 17.83
C GLU A 252 8.62 -7.99 16.87
N LYS A 253 8.32 -7.49 15.66
CA LYS A 253 9.34 -7.09 14.68
C LYS A 253 10.29 -6.02 15.21
N SER A 254 9.76 -5.01 15.91
CA SER A 254 10.58 -3.91 16.47
C SER A 254 11.52 -4.37 17.59
N ARG A 255 11.11 -5.35 18.40
CA ARG A 255 11.99 -5.96 19.43
C ARG A 255 13.09 -6.81 18.80
N GLU A 256 12.73 -7.68 17.85
CA GLU A 256 13.71 -8.47 17.09
C GLU A 256 14.72 -7.57 16.37
N PHE A 257 14.25 -6.46 15.78
CA PHE A 257 15.10 -5.45 15.17
C PHE A 257 16.08 -4.80 16.16
N ALA A 258 15.61 -4.50 17.38
CA ALA A 258 16.47 -3.99 18.44
C ALA A 258 17.53 -5.02 18.87
N ASP A 259 17.19 -6.31 18.88
CA ASP A 259 18.16 -7.39 19.16
C ASP A 259 19.23 -7.50 18.07
N LEU A 260 18.83 -7.47 16.79
CA LEU A 260 19.75 -7.52 15.63
C LEU A 260 20.78 -6.38 15.64
N LEU A 261 20.38 -5.21 16.13
CA LEU A 261 21.23 -4.02 16.25
C LEU A 261 21.94 -3.91 17.61
N GLN A 262 21.84 -4.92 18.46
CA GLN A 262 22.39 -4.92 19.82
C GLN A 262 21.93 -3.70 20.63
N CYS A 263 20.68 -3.28 20.43
CA CYS A 263 20.04 -2.15 21.09
C CYS A 263 19.00 -2.54 22.13
N ASN A 264 18.77 -3.83 22.39
CA ASN A 264 17.93 -4.23 23.51
C ASN A 264 18.59 -3.81 24.84
N ARG A 265 17.89 -2.97 25.61
CA ARG A 265 18.33 -2.41 26.90
C ARG A 265 17.29 -2.69 27.97
N THR A 266 17.67 -2.45 29.22
CA THR A 266 16.80 -2.64 30.39
C THR A 266 15.53 -1.79 30.33
N THR A 267 15.60 -0.57 29.79
CA THR A 267 14.44 0.32 29.64
C THR A 267 14.13 0.55 28.17
N LEU A 268 12.83 0.72 27.85
CA LEU A 268 12.39 1.03 26.50
C LEU A 268 13.01 2.34 25.96
N LYS A 269 13.12 3.34 26.83
CA LYS A 269 13.72 4.63 26.48
C LYS A 269 15.18 4.47 26.04
N ASP A 270 15.96 3.65 26.75
CA ASP A 270 17.36 3.38 26.39
C ASP A 270 17.46 2.55 25.10
N THR A 271 16.51 1.64 24.86
CA THR A 271 16.42 0.88 23.60
C THR A 271 16.16 1.81 22.41
N ILE A 272 15.16 2.69 22.51
CA ILE A 272 14.84 3.68 21.47
C ILE A 272 16.02 4.64 21.26
N GLN A 273 16.66 5.08 22.35
CA GLN A 273 17.83 5.95 22.27
C GLN A 273 18.99 5.27 21.54
N CYS A 274 19.29 3.99 21.86
CA CYS A 274 20.31 3.22 21.14
C CYS A 274 19.99 3.12 19.64
N LEU A 275 18.75 2.80 19.27
CA LEU A 275 18.33 2.73 17.86
C LEU A 275 18.46 4.09 17.15
N ARG A 276 18.22 5.18 17.87
CA ARG A 276 18.37 6.55 17.37
C ARG A 276 19.84 6.94 17.17
N GLU A 277 20.76 6.34 17.92
CA GLU A 277 22.21 6.55 17.80
C GLU A 277 22.87 5.70 16.70
N GLN A 278 22.17 4.67 16.19
CA GLN A 278 22.68 3.86 15.08
C GLN A 278 22.88 4.69 13.81
N GLU A 279 23.86 4.31 13.01
CA GLU A 279 23.99 4.83 11.64
C GLU A 279 22.77 4.42 10.80
N PRO A 280 22.18 5.33 10.00
CA PRO A 280 21.01 5.01 9.18
C PRO A 280 21.21 3.80 8.26
N SER A 281 22.42 3.62 7.73
CA SER A 281 22.78 2.47 6.89
C SER A 281 22.74 1.15 7.67
N ALA A 282 23.12 1.14 8.95
CA ALA A 282 23.05 -0.03 9.80
C ALA A 282 21.60 -0.45 10.06
N LEU A 283 20.70 0.51 10.27
CA LEU A 283 19.27 0.25 10.43
C LEU A 283 18.68 -0.44 9.20
N VAL A 284 18.95 0.11 8.01
CA VAL A 284 18.45 -0.44 6.74
C VAL A 284 19.03 -1.81 6.44
N ALA A 285 20.30 -2.06 6.77
CA ALA A 285 20.95 -3.34 6.51
C ALA A 285 20.32 -4.52 7.28
N GLN A 286 19.62 -4.26 8.38
CA GLN A 286 19.05 -5.32 9.24
C GLN A 286 17.57 -5.62 8.97
N ILE A 287 16.85 -4.80 8.20
CA ILE A 287 15.39 -4.93 8.08
C ILE A 287 14.93 -6.27 7.49
N TRP A 288 15.74 -6.89 6.62
CA TRP A 288 15.44 -8.18 5.98
C TRP A 288 15.95 -9.39 6.75
N ASN A 289 16.63 -9.18 7.89
CA ASN A 289 17.05 -10.27 8.79
C ASN A 289 15.97 -10.61 9.83
N LEU A 290 14.81 -9.95 9.77
CA LEU A 290 13.64 -10.28 10.57
C LEU A 290 13.01 -11.59 10.12
N ASN A 291 12.36 -12.29 11.05
CA ASN A 291 11.56 -13.46 10.72
C ASN A 291 10.24 -13.04 10.03
N LEU A 292 10.25 -13.04 8.69
CA LEU A 292 9.16 -12.61 7.83
C LEU A 292 8.54 -13.78 7.07
N ASN A 293 7.23 -13.72 6.86
CA ASN A 293 6.51 -14.62 5.97
C ASN A 293 6.67 -14.20 4.50
N PHE A 294 6.18 -15.04 3.58
CA PHE A 294 6.15 -14.72 2.16
C PHE A 294 5.42 -13.41 1.90
N LEU A 295 6.08 -12.48 1.18
CA LEU A 295 5.55 -11.16 0.85
C LEU A 295 5.07 -10.39 2.09
N GLU A 296 5.76 -10.56 3.22
CA GLU A 296 5.60 -9.73 4.42
C GLU A 296 6.72 -8.69 4.47
N PHE A 297 6.36 -7.42 4.58
CA PHE A 297 7.36 -6.35 4.65
C PHE A 297 7.82 -6.07 6.10
N PRO A 298 9.08 -5.64 6.29
CA PRO A 298 9.68 -5.44 7.62
C PRO A 298 8.95 -4.45 8.52
N PHE A 299 8.57 -3.29 7.99
CA PHE A 299 7.92 -2.23 8.73
C PHE A 299 6.87 -1.56 7.85
N VAL A 300 5.61 -1.65 8.26
CA VAL A 300 4.44 -1.16 7.53
C VAL A 300 3.51 -0.39 8.47
N ILE A 301 2.35 0.04 7.98
CA ILE A 301 1.35 0.70 8.81
C ILE A 301 0.96 -0.22 9.98
N VAL A 302 0.94 0.33 11.18
CA VAL A 302 0.41 -0.34 12.38
C VAL A 302 -1.06 -0.01 12.50
N SER A 303 -1.93 -1.00 12.69
CA SER A 303 -3.37 -0.80 12.62
C SER A 303 -3.93 0.14 13.69
N LYS A 304 -3.22 0.30 14.81
CA LYS A 304 -3.64 1.17 15.90
C LYS A 304 -2.46 1.97 16.43
N ASP A 305 -2.61 3.28 16.47
CA ASP A 305 -1.64 4.21 17.04
C ASP A 305 -2.35 5.48 17.57
N LYS A 306 -1.71 6.19 18.50
CA LYS A 306 -2.29 7.37 19.19
C LYS A 306 -2.36 8.62 18.31
N ASN A 307 -1.67 8.65 17.17
CA ASN A 307 -1.44 9.86 16.38
C ASN A 307 -2.25 9.89 15.07
N PHE A 308 -2.04 8.92 14.18
CA PHE A 308 -2.60 8.89 12.84
C PHE A 308 -4.04 8.35 12.85
N PHE A 309 -4.24 7.12 13.36
CA PHE A 309 -5.59 6.55 13.51
C PHE A 309 -6.32 7.02 14.78
N ARG A 310 -5.59 7.48 15.80
CA ARG A 310 -6.13 8.01 17.06
C ARG A 310 -6.98 6.96 17.79
N ASP A 311 -8.30 7.13 17.78
CA ASP A 311 -9.24 6.26 18.49
C ASP A 311 -9.66 5.03 17.65
N TYR A 312 -9.29 5.00 16.37
CA TYR A 312 -9.61 3.90 15.47
C TYR A 312 -8.51 2.84 15.48
N ASP A 313 -8.93 1.58 15.42
CA ASP A 313 -8.10 0.50 14.89
C ASP A 313 -8.47 0.31 13.43
N ALA A 314 -7.51 0.55 12.52
CA ALA A 314 -7.71 0.47 11.09
C ALA A 314 -8.13 -0.93 10.63
N PHE A 315 -7.66 -1.98 11.30
CA PHE A 315 -8.03 -3.36 10.98
C PHE A 315 -9.54 -3.54 11.26
N ASP A 316 -10.01 -3.17 12.45
CA ASP A 316 -11.44 -3.21 12.78
C ASP A 316 -12.28 -2.23 11.94
N ALA A 317 -11.74 -1.04 11.67
CA ALA A 317 -12.43 0.00 10.92
C ALA A 317 -12.72 -0.43 9.48
N LEU A 318 -11.78 -1.12 8.82
CA LEU A 318 -12.00 -1.72 7.50
C LEU A 318 -13.18 -2.70 7.54
N ARG A 319 -13.18 -3.61 8.52
CA ARG A 319 -14.22 -4.65 8.63
C ARG A 319 -15.60 -4.08 8.96
N GLN A 320 -15.66 -3.06 9.81
CA GLN A 320 -16.90 -2.45 10.30
C GLN A 320 -17.41 -1.32 9.41
N GLY A 321 -16.68 -0.95 8.35
CA GLY A 321 -17.08 0.15 7.47
C GLY A 321 -16.87 1.54 8.08
N LEU A 322 -15.99 1.69 9.08
CA LEU A 322 -15.74 2.93 9.82
C LEU A 322 -14.72 3.84 9.13
N TYR A 323 -15.01 4.21 7.88
CA TYR A 323 -14.19 5.11 7.06
C TYR A 323 -15.07 5.99 6.16
N ARG A 324 -14.44 6.98 5.53
CA ARG A 324 -15.12 7.90 4.61
C ARG A 324 -15.65 7.17 3.38
N LYS A 325 -16.97 7.05 3.28
CA LYS A 325 -17.68 6.47 2.12
C LYS A 325 -18.14 7.48 1.07
N ASP A 326 -17.94 8.77 1.29
CA ASP A 326 -18.30 9.83 0.34
C ASP A 326 -17.16 10.23 -0.60
N VAL A 327 -16.02 9.54 -0.57
CA VAL A 327 -14.92 9.74 -1.51
C VAL A 327 -15.17 8.86 -2.73
N ASN A 328 -15.05 9.43 -3.94
CA ASN A 328 -15.09 8.63 -5.16
C ASN A 328 -13.78 7.86 -5.31
N LEU A 329 -13.85 6.58 -5.69
CA LEU A 329 -12.66 5.74 -5.89
C LEU A 329 -12.58 5.18 -7.31
N MET A 330 -11.39 5.23 -7.88
CA MET A 330 -11.02 4.46 -9.06
C MET A 330 -9.99 3.42 -8.65
N ILE A 331 -10.37 2.14 -8.68
CA ILE A 331 -9.56 1.02 -8.18
C ILE A 331 -9.05 0.21 -9.37
N GLY A 332 -7.76 -0.10 -9.35
CA GLY A 332 -7.06 -0.76 -10.43
C GLY A 332 -6.41 -2.05 -10.01
N ILE A 333 -6.40 -3.02 -10.92
CA ILE A 333 -5.59 -4.24 -10.82
C ILE A 333 -4.93 -4.52 -12.17
N ASN A 334 -3.72 -5.05 -12.13
CA ASN A 334 -3.01 -5.53 -13.31
C ASN A 334 -3.29 -7.03 -13.52
N HIS A 335 -3.11 -7.51 -14.76
CA HIS A 335 -3.35 -8.92 -15.07
C HIS A 335 -2.41 -9.88 -14.32
N ASP A 336 -1.13 -9.52 -14.17
CA ASP A 336 -0.07 -10.40 -13.65
C ASP A 336 0.60 -9.86 -12.38
N GLU A 337 -0.21 -9.41 -11.41
CA GLU A 337 0.26 -8.85 -10.13
C GLU A 337 1.31 -9.73 -9.41
N GLY A 338 1.18 -11.05 -9.50
CA GLY A 338 2.03 -11.99 -8.75
C GLY A 338 3.43 -12.17 -9.32
N ASN A 339 3.64 -11.96 -10.62
CA ASN A 339 4.87 -12.34 -11.31
C ASN A 339 6.11 -11.60 -10.80
N PHE A 340 5.99 -10.30 -10.51
CA PHE A 340 7.09 -9.52 -9.92
C PHE A 340 7.56 -10.17 -8.61
N TRP A 341 6.61 -10.51 -7.72
CA TRP A 341 6.91 -11.08 -6.41
C TRP A 341 7.38 -12.52 -6.46
N ASN A 342 6.88 -13.30 -7.42
CA ASN A 342 7.31 -14.68 -7.63
C ASN A 342 8.79 -14.78 -8.01
N ILE A 343 9.32 -13.82 -8.78
CA ILE A 343 10.75 -13.77 -9.12
C ILE A 343 11.60 -13.60 -7.85
N TYR A 344 11.22 -12.69 -6.95
CA TYR A 344 11.99 -12.41 -5.73
C TYR A 344 11.81 -13.49 -4.65
N ASN A 345 10.61 -14.07 -4.51
CA ASN A 345 10.28 -14.96 -3.38
C ASN A 345 10.26 -16.46 -3.75
N LEU A 346 10.13 -16.80 -5.04
CA LEU A 346 10.20 -18.17 -5.56
C LEU A 346 11.27 -18.29 -6.68
N PRO A 347 12.51 -17.79 -6.48
CA PRO A 347 13.49 -17.66 -7.55
C PRO A 347 13.85 -18.99 -8.20
N LYS A 348 13.80 -20.10 -7.44
CA LYS A 348 14.00 -21.47 -7.95
C LYS A 348 13.15 -21.75 -9.21
N TYR A 349 11.95 -21.20 -9.27
CA TYR A 349 10.99 -21.49 -10.32
C TYR A 349 10.80 -20.32 -11.29
N PHE A 350 10.87 -19.08 -10.80
CA PHE A 350 10.48 -17.89 -11.56
C PHE A 350 11.65 -16.98 -11.96
N ASP A 351 12.85 -17.14 -11.40
CA ASP A 351 14.03 -16.39 -11.87
C ASP A 351 14.63 -17.06 -13.12
N VAL A 352 13.87 -17.03 -14.21
CA VAL A 352 14.16 -17.74 -15.47
C VAL A 352 13.90 -16.87 -16.69
N SER A 353 14.67 -17.08 -17.77
CA SER A 353 14.55 -16.31 -19.01
C SER A 353 13.34 -16.70 -19.86
N GLU A 354 12.95 -17.97 -19.83
CA GLU A 354 11.83 -18.53 -20.58
C GLU A 354 10.63 -18.77 -19.67
N HIS A 355 9.43 -18.92 -20.27
CA HIS A 355 8.21 -19.15 -19.48
C HIS A 355 8.38 -20.39 -18.59
N PRO A 356 8.31 -20.24 -17.25
CA PRO A 356 8.44 -21.37 -16.33
C PRO A 356 7.41 -22.46 -16.62
N LYS A 357 7.87 -23.70 -16.60
CA LYS A 357 7.01 -24.89 -16.67
C LYS A 357 7.12 -25.63 -15.36
N LEU A 358 6.01 -25.78 -14.65
CA LEU A 358 5.96 -26.45 -13.35
C LEU A 358 5.32 -27.83 -13.49
N SER A 359 5.78 -28.81 -12.71
CA SER A 359 4.96 -30.01 -12.43
C SER A 359 3.93 -29.72 -11.33
N ILE A 360 3.04 -30.67 -11.05
CA ILE A 360 2.10 -30.55 -9.92
C ILE A 360 2.84 -30.49 -8.59
N GLU A 361 3.97 -31.19 -8.44
CA GLU A 361 4.83 -31.11 -7.25
C GLU A 361 5.48 -29.73 -7.12
N ASP A 362 6.02 -29.18 -8.23
CA ASP A 362 6.59 -27.82 -8.25
C ASP A 362 5.51 -26.79 -7.87
N PHE A 363 4.29 -26.92 -8.40
CA PHE A 363 3.14 -26.08 -8.05
C PHE A 363 2.78 -26.17 -6.57
N ASN A 364 2.68 -27.39 -6.03
CA ASN A 364 2.35 -27.61 -4.62
C ASN A 364 3.41 -27.01 -3.70
N ASP A 365 4.70 -27.15 -4.03
CA ASP A 365 5.80 -26.51 -3.27
C ASP A 365 5.70 -24.98 -3.31
N CYS A 366 5.32 -24.40 -4.45
CA CYS A 366 5.06 -22.95 -4.54
C CYS A 366 3.93 -22.53 -3.60
N VAL A 367 2.82 -23.27 -3.55
CA VAL A 367 1.69 -22.97 -2.65
C VAL A 367 2.07 -23.11 -1.18
N GLU A 368 2.76 -24.19 -0.81
CA GLU A 368 3.19 -24.40 0.58
C GLU A 368 4.14 -23.30 1.05
N LYS A 369 5.01 -22.78 0.18
CA LYS A 369 5.90 -21.65 0.49
C LYS A 369 5.16 -20.33 0.55
N ALA A 370 4.39 -20.01 -0.49
CA ALA A 370 3.74 -18.71 -0.62
C ALA A 370 2.68 -18.47 0.47
N PHE A 371 2.04 -19.53 0.94
CA PHE A 371 0.95 -19.45 1.90
C PHE A 371 1.24 -20.20 3.20
N ALA A 372 2.51 -20.38 3.56
CA ALA A 372 2.92 -21.13 4.76
C ALA A 372 2.22 -20.65 6.05
N ALA A 373 1.95 -19.34 6.16
CA ALA A 373 1.24 -18.73 7.28
C ALA A 373 -0.27 -19.06 7.34
N GLN A 374 -0.85 -19.54 6.24
CA GLN A 374 -2.26 -19.92 6.15
C GLN A 374 -2.49 -21.35 6.66
N PRO A 375 -3.66 -21.65 7.26
CA PRO A 375 -4.02 -23.02 7.62
C PRO A 375 -4.00 -23.97 6.42
N GLU A 376 -3.72 -25.25 6.66
CA GLU A 376 -3.65 -26.28 5.62
C GLU A 376 -4.94 -26.35 4.78
N VAL A 377 -6.11 -26.21 5.41
CA VAL A 377 -7.40 -26.19 4.72
C VAL A 377 -7.51 -25.06 3.70
N VAL A 378 -6.93 -23.89 3.99
CA VAL A 378 -6.90 -22.75 3.06
C VAL A 378 -5.97 -23.06 1.90
N ARG A 379 -4.76 -23.58 2.18
CA ARG A 379 -3.80 -23.96 1.13
C ARG A 379 -4.36 -25.03 0.18
N ASN A 380 -5.01 -26.05 0.72
CA ASN A 380 -5.64 -27.11 -0.09
C ASN A 380 -6.84 -26.60 -0.88
N SER A 381 -7.63 -25.68 -0.32
CA SER A 381 -8.71 -25.01 -1.05
C SER A 381 -8.18 -24.17 -2.20
N ALA A 382 -7.07 -23.44 -2.00
CA ALA A 382 -6.42 -22.67 -3.05
C ALA A 382 -5.94 -23.57 -4.20
N LYS A 383 -5.25 -24.68 -3.90
CA LYS A 383 -4.86 -25.67 -4.92
C LYS A 383 -6.08 -26.14 -5.72
N PHE A 384 -7.17 -26.50 -5.04
CA PHE A 384 -8.37 -26.97 -5.72
C PHE A 384 -8.98 -25.90 -6.64
N VAL A 385 -9.20 -24.68 -6.13
CA VAL A 385 -9.88 -23.60 -6.85
C VAL A 385 -9.14 -23.22 -8.14
N TYR A 386 -7.80 -23.18 -8.10
CA TYR A 386 -6.95 -22.77 -9.22
C TYR A 386 -6.56 -23.92 -10.16
N LEU A 387 -6.80 -25.18 -9.78
CA LEU A 387 -6.58 -26.33 -10.68
C LEU A 387 -7.88 -26.82 -11.34
N GLU A 388 -9.05 -26.47 -10.81
CA GLU A 388 -10.36 -27.07 -11.14
C GLU A 388 -10.66 -27.19 -12.64
N GLU A 389 -10.26 -26.22 -13.47
CA GLU A 389 -10.62 -26.21 -14.90
C GLU A 389 -9.78 -27.17 -15.77
N ASP A 390 -8.64 -27.67 -15.28
CA ASP A 390 -7.68 -28.43 -16.10
C ASP A 390 -7.06 -29.67 -15.43
N LEU A 391 -7.51 -30.05 -14.23
CA LEU A 391 -7.08 -31.29 -13.53
C LEU A 391 -7.19 -32.55 -14.40
N CYS A 392 -8.12 -32.60 -15.35
CA CYS A 392 -8.32 -33.76 -16.23
C CYS A 392 -7.57 -33.68 -17.57
N LYS A 393 -6.89 -32.57 -17.89
CA LYS A 393 -6.18 -32.39 -19.18
C LYS A 393 -4.65 -32.43 -19.07
N ASN A 394 -4.09 -32.17 -17.89
CA ASN A 394 -2.65 -32.21 -17.64
C ASN A 394 -2.23 -33.61 -17.14
N ASN A 395 -2.38 -34.63 -17.99
CA ASN A 395 -1.76 -35.93 -17.73
C ASN A 395 -0.29 -35.88 -18.16
N ASP A 396 0.58 -35.83 -17.14
CA ASP A 396 2.00 -36.16 -17.15
C ASP A 396 2.94 -35.23 -17.93
N GLY A 397 3.18 -34.03 -17.38
CA GLY A 397 4.27 -33.15 -17.83
C GLY A 397 4.37 -31.83 -17.06
N LYS A 398 5.47 -31.09 -17.29
CA LYS A 398 5.59 -29.70 -16.82
C LYS A 398 4.79 -28.76 -17.73
N SER A 399 4.00 -27.85 -17.16
CA SER A 399 3.13 -26.93 -17.91
C SER A 399 3.32 -25.46 -17.50
N THR A 400 3.15 -24.54 -18.45
CA THR A 400 3.12 -23.10 -18.19
C THR A 400 1.86 -22.67 -17.45
N PHE A 401 0.74 -23.38 -17.68
CA PHE A 401 -0.53 -23.13 -16.98
C PHE A 401 -0.34 -23.15 -15.46
N LEU A 402 0.41 -24.11 -14.92
CA LEU A 402 0.65 -24.20 -13.48
C LEU A 402 1.45 -23.01 -12.95
N ALA A 403 2.41 -22.48 -13.73
CA ALA A 403 3.11 -21.25 -13.37
C ALA A 403 2.18 -20.03 -13.39
N GLU A 404 1.31 -19.94 -14.40
CA GLU A 404 0.27 -18.90 -14.50
C GLU A 404 -0.69 -18.97 -13.31
N GLN A 405 -1.08 -20.17 -12.85
CA GLN A 405 -1.93 -20.33 -11.67
C GLN A 405 -1.25 -19.86 -10.38
N VAL A 406 0.07 -20.08 -10.22
CA VAL A 406 0.82 -19.51 -9.09
C VAL A 406 0.85 -17.98 -9.14
N ASN A 407 1.07 -17.39 -10.33
CA ASN A 407 0.96 -15.95 -10.54
C ASN A 407 -0.42 -15.42 -10.15
N GLN A 408 -1.49 -16.05 -10.64
CA GLN A 408 -2.86 -15.64 -10.31
C GLN A 408 -3.16 -15.82 -8.82
N MET A 409 -2.74 -16.92 -8.17
CA MET A 409 -2.94 -17.11 -6.73
C MET A 409 -2.25 -16.04 -5.89
N VAL A 410 -0.97 -15.74 -6.18
CA VAL A 410 -0.20 -14.73 -5.45
C VAL A 410 -0.77 -13.33 -5.70
N GLY A 411 -1.06 -12.99 -6.96
CA GLY A 411 -1.70 -11.72 -7.30
C GLY A 411 -3.07 -11.55 -6.66
N ASP A 412 -3.88 -12.61 -6.67
CA ASP A 412 -5.24 -12.56 -6.13
C ASP A 412 -5.27 -12.38 -4.61
N TYR A 413 -4.45 -13.14 -3.88
CA TYR A 413 -4.40 -13.06 -2.42
C TYR A 413 -3.75 -11.78 -1.91
N PHE A 414 -2.62 -11.36 -2.50
CA PHE A 414 -1.86 -10.24 -1.98
C PHE A 414 -2.28 -8.88 -2.54
N PHE A 415 -3.03 -8.81 -3.65
CA PHE A 415 -3.40 -7.54 -4.30
C PHE A 415 -4.87 -7.47 -4.69
N THR A 416 -5.30 -8.34 -5.60
CA THR A 416 -6.58 -8.18 -6.32
C THR A 416 -7.79 -8.30 -5.40
N CYS A 417 -7.90 -9.37 -4.63
CA CYS A 417 -9.16 -9.70 -3.97
C CYS A 417 -9.51 -8.75 -2.82
N ASP A 418 -8.53 -8.27 -2.07
CA ASP A 418 -8.77 -7.27 -1.02
C ASP A 418 -9.07 -5.88 -1.61
N SER A 419 -8.53 -5.57 -2.79
CA SER A 419 -8.87 -4.34 -3.53
C SER A 419 -10.30 -4.37 -4.08
N LEU A 420 -10.72 -5.51 -4.64
CA LEU A 420 -12.10 -5.72 -5.09
C LEU A 420 -13.09 -5.76 -3.91
N TRP A 421 -12.69 -6.36 -2.79
CA TRP A 421 -13.50 -6.33 -1.58
C TRP A 421 -13.74 -4.90 -1.09
N LEU A 422 -12.71 -4.04 -1.07
CA LEU A 422 -12.88 -2.63 -0.75
C LEU A 422 -13.85 -1.94 -1.73
N ALA A 423 -13.76 -2.26 -3.01
CA ALA A 423 -14.67 -1.74 -4.03
C ALA A 423 -16.14 -2.08 -3.70
N ASP A 424 -16.40 -3.33 -3.28
CA ASP A 424 -17.74 -3.75 -2.83
C ASP A 424 -18.19 -2.96 -1.61
N GLN A 425 -17.33 -2.79 -0.60
CA GLN A 425 -17.69 -2.06 0.62
C GLN A 425 -17.96 -0.56 0.39
N MET A 426 -17.29 0.02 -0.60
CA MET A 426 -17.43 1.43 -0.99
C MET A 426 -18.63 1.67 -1.90
N ALA A 427 -19.05 0.67 -2.68
CA ALA A 427 -20.20 0.78 -3.58
C ALA A 427 -21.55 0.96 -2.85
N ASP A 428 -21.61 0.66 -1.56
CA ASP A 428 -22.76 0.94 -0.68
C ASP A 428 -22.79 2.39 -0.15
N GLY A 429 -21.75 3.17 -0.47
CA GLY A 429 -21.58 4.55 -0.02
C GLY A 429 -22.16 5.60 -0.98
N PRO A 430 -22.13 6.89 -0.57
CA PRO A 430 -22.48 8.00 -1.46
C PRO A 430 -21.39 8.39 -2.48
N GLY A 431 -20.18 7.83 -2.37
CA GLY A 431 -19.12 7.98 -3.37
C GLY A 431 -19.28 6.98 -4.51
N GLU A 432 -18.87 7.37 -5.71
CA GLU A 432 -18.88 6.51 -6.90
C GLU A 432 -17.61 5.66 -6.96
N VAL A 433 -17.75 4.40 -7.38
CA VAL A 433 -16.64 3.46 -7.55
C VAL A 433 -16.48 3.12 -9.02
N TYR A 434 -15.24 3.10 -9.50
CA TYR A 434 -14.87 2.63 -10.84
C TYR A 434 -13.76 1.60 -10.70
N ILE A 435 -13.84 0.51 -11.46
CA ILE A 435 -12.80 -0.53 -11.45
C ILE A 435 -12.18 -0.63 -12.83
N TYR A 436 -10.86 -0.70 -12.91
CA TYR A 436 -10.16 -1.06 -14.15
C TYR A 436 -9.34 -2.34 -13.99
N TYR A 437 -9.25 -3.08 -15.09
CA TYR A 437 -8.40 -4.24 -15.28
C TYR A 437 -7.36 -3.89 -16.35
N PHE A 438 -6.11 -3.74 -15.96
CA PHE A 438 -5.04 -3.30 -16.83
C PHE A 438 -4.31 -4.50 -17.44
N ASP A 439 -4.35 -4.59 -18.76
CA ASP A 439 -3.79 -5.71 -19.53
C ASP A 439 -3.03 -5.19 -20.78
N GLN A 440 -2.35 -4.06 -20.59
CA GLN A 440 -1.45 -3.50 -21.60
C GLN A 440 0.00 -3.85 -21.26
N LYS A 441 0.56 -4.79 -22.01
CA LYS A 441 2.00 -5.05 -21.96
C LYS A 441 2.77 -3.92 -22.63
N SER A 442 3.75 -3.38 -21.92
CA SER A 442 4.67 -2.37 -22.46
C SER A 442 5.69 -2.99 -23.42
N SER A 443 5.89 -2.36 -24.57
CA SER A 443 6.97 -2.70 -25.51
C SER A 443 8.36 -2.35 -24.96
N ALA A 444 8.42 -1.48 -23.96
CA ALA A 444 9.65 -1.08 -23.27
C ALA A 444 9.91 -1.91 -22.00
N ASN A 445 9.02 -2.85 -21.64
CA ASN A 445 9.22 -3.72 -20.49
C ASN A 445 10.51 -4.56 -20.67
N PRO A 446 11.54 -4.38 -19.82
CA PRO A 446 12.80 -5.08 -19.96
C PRO A 446 12.76 -6.51 -19.40
N TRP A 447 11.72 -6.89 -18.67
CA TRP A 447 11.58 -8.22 -18.07
C TRP A 447 11.30 -9.30 -19.12
N PRO A 448 11.58 -10.58 -18.79
CA PRO A 448 11.26 -11.71 -19.66
C PRO A 448 9.81 -11.67 -20.15
N LYS A 449 9.56 -12.07 -21.39
CA LYS A 449 8.25 -11.89 -22.03
C LYS A 449 7.11 -12.59 -21.28
N TRP A 450 7.40 -13.68 -20.56
CA TRP A 450 6.41 -14.46 -19.81
C TRP A 450 5.86 -13.72 -18.59
N THR A 451 6.56 -12.69 -18.10
CA THR A 451 6.13 -11.93 -16.90
C THR A 451 4.83 -11.14 -17.10
N GLY A 452 4.43 -10.93 -18.36
CA GLY A 452 3.13 -10.34 -18.69
C GLY A 452 3.00 -8.87 -18.28
N VAL A 453 1.88 -8.53 -17.65
CA VAL A 453 1.50 -7.19 -17.21
C VAL A 453 1.62 -7.11 -15.68
N MET A 454 2.86 -6.96 -15.23
CA MET A 454 3.22 -7.01 -13.81
C MET A 454 2.72 -5.80 -13.00
N HIS A 455 2.73 -5.96 -11.68
CA HIS A 455 2.60 -4.90 -10.68
C HIS A 455 3.44 -3.65 -11.04
N GLY A 456 2.83 -2.47 -11.01
CA GLY A 456 3.46 -1.17 -11.25
C GLY A 456 3.72 -0.76 -12.71
N TYR A 457 3.50 -1.64 -13.70
CA TYR A 457 3.80 -1.34 -15.11
C TYR A 457 2.76 -0.47 -15.83
N GLU A 458 1.65 -0.12 -15.17
CA GLU A 458 0.69 0.87 -15.66
C GLU A 458 1.15 2.32 -15.39
N ILE A 459 2.01 2.52 -14.39
CA ILE A 459 2.51 3.84 -13.93
C ILE A 459 3.08 4.64 -15.10
N GLU A 460 3.89 4.03 -15.96
CA GLU A 460 4.52 4.72 -17.08
C GLU A 460 3.50 5.34 -18.04
N PHE A 461 2.33 4.72 -18.19
CA PHE A 461 1.24 5.23 -19.02
C PHE A 461 0.49 6.38 -18.32
N VAL A 462 0.36 6.33 -17.00
CA VAL A 462 -0.26 7.36 -16.16
C VAL A 462 0.58 8.64 -16.16
N PHE A 463 1.90 8.53 -16.04
CA PHE A 463 2.82 9.67 -16.06
C PHE A 463 3.23 10.10 -17.47
N GLY A 464 2.71 9.46 -18.53
CA GLY A 464 2.93 9.92 -19.89
C GLY A 464 4.28 9.56 -20.50
N VAL A 465 5.03 8.63 -19.89
CA VAL A 465 6.37 8.23 -20.34
C VAL A 465 6.42 7.90 -21.85
N PRO A 466 5.47 7.14 -22.42
CA PRO A 466 5.46 6.86 -23.86
C PRO A 466 5.43 8.11 -24.74
N THR A 467 4.86 9.22 -24.24
CA THR A 467 4.60 10.43 -25.03
C THR A 467 5.84 11.30 -25.22
N TYR A 468 6.83 11.21 -24.33
CA TYR A 468 8.04 12.03 -24.37
C TYR A 468 9.35 11.23 -24.42
N ASN A 469 9.37 9.99 -23.95
CA ASN A 469 10.59 9.18 -24.01
C ASN A 469 10.74 8.55 -25.40
N THR A 470 11.68 9.09 -26.19
CA THR A 470 12.01 8.60 -27.53
C THR A 470 13.18 7.61 -27.55
N SER A 471 13.87 7.44 -26.42
CA SER A 471 15.05 6.57 -26.29
C SER A 471 14.68 5.09 -26.18
N VAL A 472 13.42 4.80 -25.84
CA VAL A 472 12.88 3.46 -25.70
C VAL A 472 11.74 3.25 -26.70
N GLY A 473 11.60 2.02 -27.21
CA GLY A 473 10.80 1.69 -28.39
C GLY A 473 9.27 1.66 -28.18
N TYR A 474 8.67 2.63 -27.49
CA TYR A 474 7.22 2.72 -27.37
C TYR A 474 6.55 2.91 -28.73
N THR A 475 5.52 2.12 -28.99
CA THR A 475 4.73 2.17 -30.22
C THR A 475 3.82 3.39 -30.25
N THR A 476 3.43 3.85 -31.44
CA THR A 476 2.41 4.92 -31.60
C THR A 476 1.08 4.55 -30.91
N ARG A 477 0.77 3.25 -30.85
CA ARG A 477 -0.41 2.70 -30.17
C ARG A 477 -0.33 2.94 -28.66
N GLU A 478 0.83 2.75 -28.05
CA GLU A 478 1.08 3.03 -26.63
C GLU A 478 1.09 4.51 -26.31
N LYS A 479 1.62 5.36 -27.19
CA LYS A 479 1.53 6.83 -27.05
C LYS A 479 0.07 7.29 -27.00
N THR A 480 -0.74 6.78 -27.93
CA THR A 480 -2.18 7.07 -27.98
C THR A 480 -2.91 6.52 -26.75
N PHE A 481 -2.52 5.35 -26.27
CA PHE A 481 -3.08 4.74 -25.07
C PHE A 481 -2.75 5.55 -23.82
N SER A 482 -1.49 5.93 -23.61
CA SER A 482 -1.07 6.80 -22.51
C SER A 482 -1.83 8.13 -22.49
N ASN A 483 -2.02 8.76 -23.66
CA ASN A 483 -2.86 9.97 -23.77
C ASN A 483 -4.32 9.75 -23.32
N LYS A 484 -4.88 8.55 -23.52
CA LYS A 484 -6.23 8.20 -23.04
C LYS A 484 -6.23 7.93 -21.53
N ILE A 485 -5.24 7.20 -21.02
CA ILE A 485 -5.06 6.96 -19.58
C ILE A 485 -4.96 8.28 -18.82
N ILE A 486 -4.12 9.21 -19.27
CA ILE A 486 -4.01 10.56 -18.69
C ILE A 486 -5.36 11.29 -18.66
N GLN A 487 -6.18 11.16 -19.72
CA GLN A 487 -7.52 11.76 -19.73
C GLN A 487 -8.47 11.11 -18.72
N TYR A 488 -8.48 9.78 -18.63
CA TYR A 488 -9.32 9.08 -17.64
C TYR A 488 -8.93 9.43 -16.21
N TRP A 489 -7.64 9.42 -15.89
CA TRP A 489 -7.14 9.74 -14.55
C TRP A 489 -7.42 11.20 -14.19
N SER A 490 -7.14 12.13 -15.11
CA SER A 490 -7.33 13.55 -14.83
C SER A 490 -8.79 13.98 -14.79
N SER A 491 -9.66 13.40 -15.61
CA SER A 491 -11.12 13.64 -15.52
C SER A 491 -11.66 13.11 -14.21
N PHE A 492 -11.34 11.87 -13.85
CA PHE A 492 -11.73 11.31 -12.54
C PHE A 492 -11.23 12.17 -11.38
N ALA A 493 -9.97 12.59 -11.37
CA ALA A 493 -9.42 13.47 -10.34
C ALA A 493 -10.18 14.81 -10.25
N THR A 494 -10.66 15.31 -11.39
CA THR A 494 -11.31 16.61 -11.56
C THR A 494 -12.79 16.58 -11.16
N ASP A 495 -13.52 15.56 -11.56
CA ASP A 495 -14.99 15.52 -11.50
C ASP A 495 -15.58 14.23 -10.93
N GLY A 496 -14.74 13.25 -10.59
CA GLY A 496 -15.16 11.96 -10.04
C GLY A 496 -15.63 10.95 -11.09
N VAL A 497 -15.50 11.24 -12.39
CA VAL A 497 -15.95 10.36 -13.48
C VAL A 497 -14.85 10.18 -14.54
N PRO A 498 -14.32 8.96 -14.76
CA PRO A 498 -13.32 8.73 -15.80
C PRO A 498 -13.97 8.85 -17.19
N ARG A 499 -13.50 9.80 -18.00
CA ARG A 499 -14.01 10.04 -19.37
C ARG A 499 -12.95 10.55 -20.34
N LEU A 500 -13.16 10.28 -21.61
CA LEU A 500 -12.40 10.93 -22.69
C LEU A 500 -12.98 12.32 -23.01
N ARG A 501 -12.12 13.24 -23.46
CA ARG A 501 -12.57 14.53 -24.00
C ARG A 501 -13.30 14.30 -25.33
N LYS A 502 -14.48 14.92 -25.49
CA LYS A 502 -15.24 14.89 -26.76
C LYS A 502 -14.39 15.51 -27.88
N GLN A 503 -14.15 14.77 -28.96
CA GLN A 503 -13.61 15.36 -30.19
C GLN A 503 -14.74 16.15 -30.89
N SER A 504 -14.50 17.42 -31.21
CA SER A 504 -15.51 18.36 -31.73
C SER A 504 -15.98 18.11 -33.17
N HIS A 505 -15.81 16.91 -33.72
CA HIS A 505 -15.92 16.65 -35.17
C HIS A 505 -16.94 15.60 -35.60
N SER A 506 -17.88 15.17 -34.75
CA SER A 506 -18.99 14.33 -35.22
C SER A 506 -20.35 14.81 -34.72
N ASN A 507 -21.23 15.17 -35.66
CA ASN A 507 -22.67 15.43 -35.45
C ASN A 507 -23.46 14.12 -35.21
N GLN A 508 -22.83 13.11 -34.59
CA GLN A 508 -23.49 11.86 -34.19
C GLN A 508 -23.81 11.93 -32.69
N PRO A 509 -24.97 11.42 -32.23
CA PRO A 509 -25.27 11.35 -30.81
C PRO A 509 -24.24 10.42 -30.14
N VAL A 510 -23.28 11.04 -29.44
CA VAL A 510 -22.16 10.35 -28.80
C VAL A 510 -22.69 9.48 -27.66
N LYS A 511 -22.64 8.15 -27.82
CA LYS A 511 -22.64 7.19 -26.69
C LYS A 511 -21.54 7.67 -25.73
N THR A 512 -21.87 7.98 -24.48
CA THR A 512 -20.95 8.62 -23.54
C THR A 512 -19.65 7.82 -23.39
N ASP A 513 -18.49 8.40 -23.71
CA ASP A 513 -17.14 7.82 -23.49
C ASP A 513 -16.73 7.79 -22.00
N ALA A 514 -17.71 7.90 -21.10
CA ALA A 514 -17.53 7.79 -19.66
C ALA A 514 -17.57 6.32 -19.24
N TRP A 515 -16.75 5.95 -18.26
CA TRP A 515 -16.78 4.61 -17.71
C TRP A 515 -18.10 4.37 -16.96
N PRO A 516 -18.65 3.14 -17.00
CA PRO A 516 -19.76 2.78 -16.13
C PRO A 516 -19.29 2.74 -14.67
N ALA A 517 -20.08 3.30 -13.76
CA ALA A 517 -19.85 3.11 -12.32
C ALA A 517 -20.05 1.63 -11.95
N TYR A 518 -19.20 1.16 -11.04
CA TYR A 518 -19.26 -0.18 -10.48
C TYR A 518 -20.31 -0.27 -9.38
N HIS A 519 -21.22 -1.23 -9.55
CA HIS A 519 -22.13 -1.68 -8.50
C HIS A 519 -22.19 -3.21 -8.52
N PRO A 520 -21.88 -3.90 -7.40
CA PRO A 520 -21.75 -5.36 -7.35
C PRO A 520 -22.99 -6.10 -7.88
N GLU A 521 -24.18 -5.64 -7.51
CA GLU A 521 -25.46 -6.31 -7.83
C GLU A 521 -26.18 -5.73 -9.06
N LYS A 522 -25.72 -4.59 -9.61
CA LYS A 522 -26.42 -3.89 -10.71
C LYS A 522 -25.65 -3.94 -12.03
N SER A 523 -24.51 -3.26 -12.10
CA SER A 523 -23.74 -3.14 -13.34
C SER A 523 -22.70 -4.24 -13.46
N ASN A 524 -22.03 -4.57 -12.35
CA ASN A 524 -20.92 -5.51 -12.26
C ASN A 524 -19.93 -5.39 -13.44
N LYS A 525 -19.61 -4.14 -13.82
CA LYS A 525 -18.71 -3.81 -14.93
C LYS A 525 -17.39 -3.25 -14.44
N TRP A 526 -16.32 -3.76 -15.01
CA TRP A 526 -14.98 -3.17 -14.93
C TRP A 526 -14.61 -2.57 -16.28
N MET A 527 -13.58 -1.74 -16.31
CA MET A 527 -13.00 -1.24 -17.54
C MET A 527 -11.76 -2.05 -17.91
N TYR A 528 -11.80 -2.77 -19.03
CA TYR A 528 -10.63 -3.45 -19.57
C TYR A 528 -9.75 -2.44 -20.31
N LEU A 529 -8.48 -2.32 -19.90
CA LEU A 529 -7.55 -1.34 -20.44
C LEU A 529 -6.42 -2.04 -21.19
N GLN A 530 -6.54 -1.99 -22.51
CA GLN A 530 -5.48 -2.40 -23.44
C GLN A 530 -5.48 -1.45 -24.64
N ALA A 531 -4.29 -1.14 -25.17
CA ALA A 531 -4.12 -0.17 -26.23
C ALA A 531 -4.87 -0.57 -27.51
N GLY A 532 -5.14 0.40 -28.40
CA GLY A 532 -5.91 0.20 -29.65
C GLY A 532 -7.41 0.29 -29.44
N SER A 533 -8.18 -0.61 -30.07
CA SER A 533 -9.64 -0.66 -29.99
C SER A 533 -10.18 -1.47 -28.80
N HIS A 534 -9.31 -1.85 -27.85
CA HIS A 534 -9.65 -2.79 -26.79
C HIS A 534 -10.04 -2.12 -25.46
N ILE A 535 -9.98 -0.79 -25.33
CA ILE A 535 -10.55 -0.10 -24.16
C ILE A 535 -12.07 -0.26 -24.18
N ARG A 536 -12.61 -1.12 -23.32
CA ARG A 536 -14.05 -1.43 -23.28
C ARG A 536 -14.51 -1.88 -21.89
N PRO A 537 -15.80 -1.71 -21.55
CA PRO A 537 -16.37 -2.36 -20.40
C PRO A 537 -16.28 -3.89 -20.53
N MET A 538 -15.90 -4.55 -19.45
CA MET A 538 -15.96 -6.01 -19.30
C MET A 538 -16.85 -6.37 -18.12
N THR A 539 -17.38 -7.60 -18.11
CA THR A 539 -18.03 -8.13 -16.91
C THR A 539 -16.96 -8.46 -15.89
N ALA A 540 -17.21 -8.17 -14.62
CA ALA A 540 -16.31 -8.53 -13.52
C ALA A 540 -16.02 -10.03 -13.52
N THR A 541 -14.79 -10.38 -13.17
CA THR A 541 -14.30 -11.76 -13.04
C THR A 541 -13.87 -12.01 -11.59
N LYS A 542 -13.16 -13.11 -11.31
CA LYS A 542 -12.53 -13.40 -10.00
C LYS A 542 -13.46 -13.66 -8.81
N LYS A 543 -14.78 -13.76 -9.03
CA LYS A 543 -15.77 -13.96 -7.94
C LYS A 543 -15.49 -15.22 -7.11
N LYS A 544 -15.05 -16.32 -7.75
CA LYS A 544 -14.82 -17.61 -7.09
C LYS A 544 -13.55 -17.55 -6.22
N GLU A 545 -12.47 -17.09 -6.82
CA GLU A 545 -11.14 -16.91 -6.22
C GLU A 545 -11.23 -15.94 -5.04
N CYS A 546 -11.82 -14.77 -5.25
CA CYS A 546 -11.93 -13.77 -4.20
C CYS A 546 -12.92 -14.16 -3.10
N LYS A 547 -13.95 -14.95 -3.37
CA LYS A 547 -14.79 -15.51 -2.29
C LYS A 547 -13.98 -16.44 -1.39
N MET A 548 -13.13 -17.29 -1.97
CA MET A 548 -12.26 -18.18 -1.19
C MET A 548 -11.25 -17.38 -0.35
N TRP A 549 -10.54 -16.43 -0.96
CA TRP A 549 -9.57 -15.61 -0.23
C TRP A 549 -10.23 -14.72 0.83
N ARG A 550 -11.44 -14.24 0.58
CA ARG A 550 -12.23 -13.50 1.58
C ARG A 550 -12.57 -14.35 2.80
N ASN A 551 -12.93 -15.62 2.61
CA ASN A 551 -13.15 -16.54 3.72
C ASN A 551 -11.86 -16.75 4.54
N ALA A 552 -10.69 -16.83 3.87
CA ALA A 552 -9.41 -16.93 4.58
C ALA A 552 -9.12 -15.66 5.39
N ARG A 553 -9.33 -14.46 4.81
CA ARG A 553 -9.20 -13.19 5.53
C ARG A 553 -10.16 -13.10 6.72
N ASP A 554 -11.39 -13.58 6.60
CA ASP A 554 -12.37 -13.57 7.68
C ASP A 554 -11.94 -14.42 8.90
N ILE A 555 -11.22 -15.52 8.68
CA ILE A 555 -10.61 -16.31 9.77
C ILE A 555 -9.56 -15.46 10.51
N GLU A 556 -8.76 -14.68 9.79
CA GLU A 556 -7.77 -13.79 10.41
C GLU A 556 -8.43 -12.69 11.23
N TYR A 557 -9.51 -12.11 10.72
CA TYR A 557 -10.32 -11.12 11.44
C TYR A 557 -10.88 -11.66 12.76
N LEU A 558 -11.44 -12.87 12.73
CA LEU A 558 -11.95 -13.53 13.94
C LEU A 558 -10.83 -13.80 14.95
N LYS A 559 -9.67 -14.26 14.49
CA LYS A 559 -8.50 -14.49 15.36
C LYS A 559 -8.06 -13.20 16.05
N TYR A 560 -7.98 -12.09 15.31
CA TYR A 560 -7.62 -10.80 15.88
C TYR A 560 -8.63 -10.32 16.94
N GLY A 561 -9.93 -10.36 16.61
CA GLY A 561 -10.98 -9.95 17.54
C GLY A 561 -10.97 -10.74 18.85
N MET A 562 -10.75 -12.06 18.78
CA MET A 562 -10.57 -12.90 19.97
C MET A 562 -9.36 -12.48 20.81
N CYS A 563 -8.22 -12.21 20.19
CA CYS A 563 -7.02 -11.73 20.90
C CYS A 563 -7.27 -10.40 21.62
N VAL A 564 -7.92 -9.43 20.95
CA VAL A 564 -8.25 -8.13 21.55
C VAL A 564 -9.19 -8.28 22.74
N LEU A 565 -10.22 -9.13 22.64
CA LEU A 565 -11.14 -9.40 23.74
C LEU A 565 -10.43 -10.03 24.95
N ILE A 566 -9.55 -11.01 24.72
CA ILE A 566 -8.79 -11.65 25.81
C ILE A 566 -7.87 -10.64 26.50
N LEU A 567 -7.17 -9.79 25.73
CA LEU A 567 -6.27 -8.78 26.28
C LEU A 567 -7.03 -7.74 27.12
N THR A 568 -8.16 -7.23 26.60
CA THR A 568 -8.99 -6.24 27.31
C THR A 568 -9.58 -6.80 28.61
N HIS A 569 -10.05 -8.04 28.62
CA HIS A 569 -10.52 -8.71 29.83
C HIS A 569 -9.40 -8.92 30.86
N ASN A 570 -8.20 -9.34 30.43
CA ASN A 570 -7.06 -9.54 31.35
C ASN A 570 -6.58 -8.23 31.99
N SER A 571 -6.58 -7.10 31.28
CA SER A 571 -6.31 -5.78 31.86
C SER A 571 -7.35 -5.39 32.92
N PHE A 572 -8.63 -5.69 32.69
CA PHE A 572 -9.71 -5.47 33.65
C PHE A 572 -9.57 -6.32 34.92
N PHE A 573 -9.01 -7.54 34.81
CA PHE A 573 -8.73 -8.41 35.95
C PHE A 573 -7.46 -7.98 36.72
N SER A 574 -6.45 -7.45 36.04
CA SER A 574 -5.24 -6.89 36.68
C SER A 574 -5.57 -5.67 37.55
N GLU A 575 -6.48 -4.80 37.11
CA GLU A 575 -6.96 -3.66 37.91
C GLU A 575 -7.86 -4.11 39.08
N ARG A 576 -8.63 -5.20 38.93
CA ARG A 576 -9.43 -5.76 40.04
C ARG A 576 -8.62 -6.60 41.02
N GLN A 577 -7.48 -7.18 40.65
CA GLN A 577 -6.63 -7.91 41.60
C GLN A 577 -5.93 -6.99 42.63
N GLN A 578 -5.93 -5.66 42.42
CA GLN A 578 -5.55 -4.70 43.47
C GLN A 578 -6.70 -4.36 44.43
N LEU A 579 -7.92 -4.84 44.20
CA LEU A 579 -9.10 -4.55 45.01
C LEU A 579 -9.93 -5.83 45.23
N SER A 580 -9.83 -6.37 46.45
CA SER A 580 -10.59 -7.49 47.03
C SER A 580 -9.99 -8.90 46.85
N GLY A 581 -9.62 -9.48 48.00
CA GLY A 581 -9.45 -10.92 48.15
C GLY A 581 -10.80 -11.59 48.41
N GLY A 582 -10.97 -12.80 47.90
CA GLY A 582 -12.07 -13.71 48.23
C GLY A 582 -13.04 -13.98 47.09
N ASP A 583 -13.04 -15.23 46.63
CA ASP A 583 -14.11 -15.93 45.88
C ASP A 583 -14.52 -15.43 44.49
N LEU A 584 -13.84 -15.92 43.45
CA LEU A 584 -14.25 -15.78 42.05
C LEU A 584 -13.93 -17.04 41.24
N GLN A 585 -14.72 -18.11 41.44
CA GLN A 585 -14.67 -19.30 40.57
C GLN A 585 -16.05 -19.71 40.01
N LYS A 586 -17.08 -18.87 40.15
CA LYS A 586 -18.44 -19.15 39.65
C LYS A 586 -19.00 -18.18 38.61
N SER A 587 -18.34 -17.05 38.32
CA SER A 587 -18.87 -16.05 37.35
C SER A 587 -18.38 -16.25 35.90
N VAL A 588 -17.29 -16.99 35.69
CA VAL A 588 -16.66 -17.15 34.35
C VAL A 588 -17.53 -17.97 33.36
N TYR A 589 -18.48 -18.78 33.84
CA TYR A 589 -19.27 -19.66 32.98
C TYR A 589 -20.47 -18.98 32.28
N ASN A 590 -21.01 -17.90 32.86
CA ASN A 590 -22.24 -17.28 32.36
C ASN A 590 -22.02 -16.08 31.42
N ASP A 591 -20.87 -15.41 31.47
CA ASP A 591 -20.61 -14.23 30.62
C ASP A 591 -20.04 -14.58 29.23
N ILE A 592 -19.40 -15.74 29.09
CA ILE A 592 -18.79 -16.19 27.82
C ILE A 592 -19.83 -16.84 26.88
N THR A 593 -20.93 -17.38 27.42
CA THR A 593 -21.89 -18.19 26.65
C THR A 593 -23.03 -17.38 26.02
N ASN A 594 -23.29 -16.15 26.48
CA ASN A 594 -24.47 -15.39 26.07
C ASN A 594 -24.35 -14.61 24.74
N PRO A 595 -23.17 -14.14 24.28
CA PRO A 595 -23.08 -13.48 22.97
C PRO A 595 -23.02 -14.44 21.78
N VAL A 596 -22.59 -15.69 21.99
CA VAL A 596 -22.30 -16.66 20.91
C VAL A 596 -23.53 -17.46 20.45
N LEU A 597 -24.58 -17.54 21.28
CA LEU A 597 -25.77 -18.34 20.98
C LEU A 597 -26.92 -17.59 20.27
N SER A 598 -26.79 -16.28 20.03
CA SER A 598 -27.87 -15.49 19.38
C SER A 598 -27.87 -15.55 17.84
N GLN A 599 -26.89 -16.23 17.21
CA GLN A 599 -26.80 -16.34 15.75
C GLN A 599 -27.25 -17.69 15.16
N PHE A 600 -27.74 -18.62 15.98
CA PHE A 600 -28.21 -19.93 15.50
C PHE A 600 -29.50 -20.37 16.20
N VAL A 601 -30.66 -20.05 15.62
CA VAL A 601 -31.98 -20.64 15.93
C VAL A 601 -32.71 -20.76 14.58
N ASP A 602 -32.89 -21.96 14.01
CA ASP A 602 -34.12 -22.78 14.12
C ASP A 602 -33.92 -24.24 13.57
N PRO A 603 -34.85 -25.23 13.73
CA PRO A 603 -34.60 -26.41 14.59
C PRO A 603 -34.73 -27.80 13.93
N CYS A 604 -33.96 -28.81 14.40
CA CYS A 604 -34.42 -30.15 14.85
C CYS A 604 -33.26 -31.16 15.16
N PRO A 605 -33.47 -32.20 16.00
CA PRO A 605 -32.43 -32.88 16.81
C PRO A 605 -32.32 -34.41 16.53
N PRO A 606 -31.64 -35.29 17.34
CA PRO A 606 -30.56 -35.06 18.33
C PRO A 606 -29.34 -36.07 18.25
N LEU A 607 -28.32 -35.74 19.07
CA LEU A 607 -27.55 -36.60 20.00
C LEU A 607 -26.11 -37.09 19.66
N VAL A 608 -25.22 -36.70 20.61
CA VAL A 608 -23.87 -37.23 20.97
C VAL A 608 -22.65 -36.77 20.15
N THR A 609 -22.28 -35.49 20.20
CA THR A 609 -20.88 -35.07 19.95
C THR A 609 -20.45 -33.71 20.56
N LEU A 610 -21.16 -33.20 21.58
CA LEU A 610 -20.91 -31.84 22.10
C LEU A 610 -19.89 -31.73 23.25
N CYS A 611 -19.48 -32.83 23.89
CA CYS A 611 -18.47 -32.76 24.96
C CYS A 611 -17.02 -32.64 24.48
N ASN A 612 -16.70 -33.05 23.25
CA ASN A 612 -15.31 -32.97 22.74
C ASN A 612 -14.96 -31.60 22.14
N CYS A 613 -15.93 -30.78 21.75
CA CYS A 613 -15.66 -29.45 21.19
C CYS A 613 -15.27 -28.42 22.27
N LEU A 614 -15.82 -28.52 23.48
CA LEU A 614 -15.54 -27.59 24.58
C LEU A 614 -14.11 -27.70 25.11
N PHE A 615 -13.51 -28.89 25.08
CA PHE A 615 -12.11 -29.09 25.50
C PHE A 615 -11.12 -28.55 24.45
N VAL A 616 -11.49 -28.60 23.17
CA VAL A 616 -10.67 -28.09 22.07
C VAL A 616 -10.60 -26.55 22.11
N VAL A 617 -11.68 -25.85 22.45
CA VAL A 617 -11.68 -24.37 22.58
C VAL A 617 -10.78 -23.88 23.72
N PHE A 618 -10.72 -24.60 24.85
CA PHE A 618 -9.88 -24.22 25.98
C PHE A 618 -8.37 -24.48 25.73
N VAL A 619 -8.04 -25.59 25.07
CA VAL A 619 -6.64 -25.89 24.69
C VAL A 619 -6.15 -24.97 23.56
N ILE A 620 -7.02 -24.58 22.64
CA ILE A 620 -6.72 -23.60 21.58
C ILE A 620 -6.45 -22.21 22.16
N SER A 621 -7.15 -21.81 23.24
CA SER A 621 -6.99 -20.47 23.84
C SER A 621 -5.60 -20.21 24.44
N CYS A 622 -4.88 -21.24 24.91
CA CYS A 622 -3.51 -21.11 25.42
C CYS A 622 -2.42 -21.16 24.33
N HIS A 623 -2.74 -21.58 23.11
CA HIS A 623 -1.80 -21.61 21.98
C HIS A 623 -1.98 -20.45 20.98
N ILE A 624 -3.07 -19.68 21.09
CA ILE A 624 -3.36 -18.56 20.17
C ILE A 624 -2.76 -17.23 20.63
N CYS A 625 -2.45 -17.06 21.93
CA CYS A 625 -1.86 -15.84 22.48
C CYS A 625 -0.68 -16.20 23.39
N PRO A 626 0.60 -16.08 22.96
CA PRO A 626 1.72 -16.33 23.85
C PRO A 626 1.84 -15.17 24.85
N LEU A 627 1.31 -15.38 26.06
CA LEU A 627 1.52 -14.49 27.20
C LEU A 627 2.98 -14.62 27.67
N SER A 628 3.84 -13.67 27.30
CA SER A 628 5.17 -13.54 27.88
C SER A 628 5.10 -12.72 29.17
N PHE A 629 4.93 -13.38 30.32
CA PHE A 629 5.24 -12.81 31.63
C PHE A 629 6.37 -13.60 32.29
N SER A 630 7.54 -12.98 32.39
CA SER A 630 8.64 -13.44 33.26
C SER A 630 8.34 -13.02 34.70
N LEU A 631 7.93 -13.97 35.55
CA LEU A 631 7.89 -13.79 37.01
C LEU A 631 9.07 -14.55 37.66
N PRO A 632 9.76 -13.97 38.66
CA PRO A 632 10.92 -14.60 39.29
C PRO A 632 10.50 -15.75 40.21
N PHE A 633 11.11 -16.92 40.04
CA PHE A 633 10.95 -18.08 40.91
C PHE A 633 11.46 -17.80 42.33
N ALA A 634 10.55 -17.66 43.30
CA ALA A 634 10.88 -17.72 44.72
C ALA A 634 10.88 -19.20 45.18
N ARG A 635 12.06 -19.69 45.60
CA ARG A 635 12.24 -21.00 46.25
C ARG A 635 11.55 -21.03 47.62
N ALA A 636 10.54 -21.90 47.79
CA ALA A 636 10.02 -22.26 49.11
C ALA A 636 10.59 -23.61 49.56
N ARG A 637 11.28 -23.61 50.71
CA ARG A 637 11.80 -24.79 51.43
C ARG A 637 10.64 -25.66 51.93
N LYS A 638 10.70 -26.97 51.68
CA LYS A 638 9.86 -27.98 52.37
C LYS A 638 10.44 -28.26 53.75
N SER A 639 9.64 -28.05 54.80
CA SER A 639 9.81 -28.68 56.11
C SER A 639 9.06 -30.01 56.14
N SER A 640 9.75 -31.08 56.48
CA SER A 640 9.24 -32.42 56.73
C SER A 640 8.43 -32.50 58.02
N GLY A 641 7.29 -33.21 58.00
CA GLY A 641 6.52 -33.54 59.19
C GLY A 641 5.61 -34.76 58.95
N LYS A 642 6.12 -35.91 59.37
CA LYS A 642 5.54 -37.27 59.51
C LYS A 642 5.17 -38.06 58.26
#